data_AF-A0A956SEW3-F1
#
_entry.id   AF-A0A956SEW3-F1
#
_cell.length_a   1.000
_cell.length_b   1.000
_cell.length_c   1.000
_cell.angle_alpha   90.00
_cell.angle_beta   90.00
_cell.angle_gamma   90.00
#
_symmetry.space_group_name_H-M   'P 1'
#
loop_
_entity.id
_entity.type
_entity.pdbx_description
1 polymer ?
#
loop_
_entity_poly.entity_id
_entity_poly.type
_entity_poly.pdbx_seq_one_letter_code
_entity_poly.pdbx_strand_id
1 'polypeptide(L)'
;MHASLRQAGFTLVEMMVVIVITGMISTAMYQMLQAGQATYEQNKTMVDMQQNARVGLQSLSDDLRLVSYGKDPTQPSIFYAGPESVAFVADILPDEPGAEVISYFLSPDGDPDTDNPNDTVLMRVVADTSGNTLVSSTQSYGMSATGLSFRWFNGSGVELSNPVPSPEQVGEVFIEVTATAANAIDGEYPEMSLSTTIYPRNLPLSPARSRPNTPACTGPSFPTCDSATLTWTPPTNNTDGTELPMSEISHFNFYFGTDPDDLSLYTRLARTITEWTVPDLESGIPYYIAVSCVSRSGVESYLCERNATLSSSLVPEAPTNLVATTSTGVTLNWDAVTQFTNGSTIGTVVVYKIYRAEGDSTFVPDDANLVDEVSYTTTWFDTETSGLGCGDYYYKLKAEACGNLSVESNWDDGTLPAKPSCVSNILAVNSATEGEVNVSWTLPTTRTDGSALAPSDILYVKIYADTASGTPYSNQTIVTGAQTSHVLSGISSCSTWYFNVVVEDACGHDGELCSGEEVSLFTSAPCDADPPQPPAYVAVTEHDDYLDLEWPSNSVDCDLAGYRVYYGTTLGGPYNGNDAAEGPSPIEISADLVTYGNLCRYQLTGLGSCTEYYVKVTSVDECIPANESVGSSGEEMGQTSCVSCQIDANCVSWAVDGGSSNTLHLELHANGANELFSQLQPSWSGGQTLQEVWFGRPLTKIWDYDGSAGEDGWYGGPANSGDPLNLDDVYVGSWTSNEDGEPLALVFDSDIRDMPIDLEFSGTEGTCSATGAGVGALDFSDFDNGMAGWSPQSGNWFVSGGELRQSYTGSNYFVQLDGSPQTDVTYEAKVLASGGSYHSSYLYFRYSSDSYHYLAGIRTDANKVRIARIQGGSFIETGAYYTTLSDNTWYTLRVVVTGSRIRVYFDCELVIDVTDSSMLSSGQLGIVTRRTSGRFDDVRIFQGEVLP
;
A
#
# COMPACT_ATOMS: atom_id res chain seq x y z
N MET A 1 -15.78 10.39 -41.46
CA MET A 1 -16.82 11.44 -41.63
C MET A 1 -17.32 11.83 -40.23
N HIS A 2 -16.85 12.97 -39.69
CA HIS A 2 -17.12 13.36 -38.29
C HIS A 2 -18.60 13.64 -38.03
N ALA A 3 -19.27 12.76 -37.28
CA ALA A 3 -20.50 13.10 -36.58
C ALA A 3 -20.14 13.46 -35.13
N SER A 4 -19.96 14.76 -34.87
CA SER A 4 -19.83 15.28 -33.50
C SER A 4 -21.13 15.01 -32.74
N LEU A 5 -21.11 14.11 -31.76
CA LEU A 5 -22.15 14.06 -30.74
C LEU A 5 -22.06 15.34 -29.93
N ARG A 6 -22.98 16.28 -30.21
CA ARG A 6 -23.21 17.46 -29.39
C ARG A 6 -23.52 16.99 -27.97
N GLN A 7 -22.68 17.35 -27.01
CA GLN A 7 -23.09 17.38 -25.60
C GLN A 7 -24.38 18.19 -25.51
N ALA A 8 -25.47 17.55 -25.09
CA ALA A 8 -26.72 18.22 -24.81
C ALA A 8 -26.49 19.14 -23.62
N GLY A 9 -26.28 20.43 -23.90
CA GLY A 9 -26.32 21.45 -22.86
C GLY A 9 -27.66 21.40 -22.15
N PHE A 10 -27.64 21.71 -20.85
CA PHE A 10 -28.82 21.74 -20.00
C PHE A 10 -29.98 22.44 -20.70
N THR A 11 -31.13 21.76 -20.71
CA THR A 11 -32.31 22.33 -21.31
C THR A 11 -32.76 23.54 -20.50
N LEU A 12 -33.36 24.51 -21.18
CA LEU A 12 -33.91 25.69 -20.52
C LEU A 12 -34.95 25.29 -19.46
N VAL A 13 -35.61 24.13 -19.63
CA VAL A 13 -36.54 23.54 -18.66
C VAL A 13 -35.83 23.06 -17.40
N GLU A 14 -34.70 22.37 -17.50
CA GLU A 14 -33.90 21.95 -16.33
C GLU A 14 -33.38 23.16 -15.55
N MET A 15 -32.89 24.19 -16.24
CA MET A 15 -32.46 25.43 -15.59
C MET A 15 -33.63 26.13 -14.86
N MET A 16 -34.84 26.09 -15.44
CA MET A 16 -36.03 26.63 -14.78
C MET A 16 -36.44 25.81 -13.55
N VAL A 17 -36.36 24.48 -13.61
CA VAL A 17 -36.69 23.59 -12.47
C VAL A 17 -35.68 23.80 -11.33
N VAL A 18 -34.39 23.90 -11.63
CA VAL A 18 -33.35 24.18 -10.63
C VAL A 18 -33.59 25.54 -9.99
N ILE A 19 -33.88 26.59 -10.75
CA ILE A 19 -34.18 27.92 -10.19
C ILE A 19 -35.41 27.87 -9.26
N VAL A 20 -36.45 27.11 -9.61
CA VAL A 20 -37.64 26.95 -8.76
C VAL A 20 -37.32 26.20 -7.47
N ILE A 21 -36.57 25.09 -7.55
CA ILE A 21 -36.18 24.31 -6.36
C ILE A 21 -35.25 25.13 -5.47
N THR A 22 -34.23 25.78 -6.03
CA THR A 22 -33.33 26.67 -5.29
C THR A 22 -34.09 27.84 -4.67
N GLY A 23 -35.10 28.38 -5.36
CA GLY A 23 -35.99 29.41 -4.82
C GLY A 23 -36.83 28.93 -3.63
N MET A 24 -37.39 27.73 -3.70
CA MET A 24 -38.15 27.12 -2.60
C MET A 24 -37.25 26.84 -1.39
N ILE A 25 -36.08 26.26 -1.62
CA ILE A 25 -35.10 26.00 -0.56
C ILE A 25 -34.60 27.31 0.07
N SER A 26 -34.27 28.31 -0.74
CA SER A 26 -33.83 29.63 -0.24
C SER A 26 -34.92 30.31 0.58
N THR A 27 -36.19 30.18 0.18
CA THR A 27 -37.33 30.72 0.93
C THR A 27 -37.51 30.00 2.27
N ALA A 28 -37.41 28.67 2.30
CA ALA A 28 -37.49 27.88 3.52
C ALA A 28 -36.33 28.19 4.48
N MET A 29 -35.10 28.30 3.96
CA MET A 29 -33.92 28.70 4.74
C MET A 29 -34.06 30.12 5.30
N TYR A 30 -34.60 31.05 4.50
CA TYR A 30 -34.84 32.42 4.95
C TYR A 30 -35.91 32.48 6.05
N GLN A 31 -36.99 31.71 5.93
CA GLN A 31 -38.01 31.60 6.99
C GLN A 31 -37.45 30.99 8.27
N MET A 32 -36.61 29.96 8.16
CA MET A 32 -35.93 29.37 9.32
C MET A 32 -34.97 30.37 9.99
N LEU A 33 -34.23 31.15 9.20
CA LEU A 33 -33.36 32.21 9.72
C LEU A 33 -34.16 33.30 10.44
N GLN A 34 -35.30 33.74 9.87
CA GLN A 34 -36.17 34.70 10.53
C GLN A 34 -36.77 34.17 11.83
N ALA A 35 -37.24 32.91 11.85
CA ALA A 35 -37.76 32.28 13.06
C ALA A 35 -36.66 32.10 14.13
N GLY A 36 -35.44 31.78 13.70
CA GLY A 36 -34.27 31.68 14.57
C GLY A 36 -33.89 33.04 15.18
N GLN A 37 -33.91 34.11 14.39
CA GLN A 37 -33.66 35.48 14.87
C GLN A 37 -34.73 35.94 15.88
N ALA A 38 -36.02 35.68 15.60
CA ALA A 38 -37.10 36.02 16.51
C ALA A 38 -36.99 35.28 17.85
N THR A 39 -36.68 33.97 17.82
CA THR A 39 -36.49 33.16 19.03
C THR A 39 -35.28 33.64 19.84
N TYR A 40 -34.20 34.03 19.16
CA TYR A 40 -33.00 34.56 19.81
C TYR A 40 -33.27 35.89 20.53
N GLU A 41 -33.99 36.81 19.91
CA GLU A 41 -34.37 38.10 20.52
C GLU A 41 -35.33 37.93 21.71
N GLN A 42 -36.27 36.99 21.63
CA GLN A 42 -37.15 36.63 22.74
C GLN A 42 -36.37 36.09 23.95
N ASN A 43 -35.46 35.14 23.71
CA ASN A 43 -34.63 34.56 24.78
C ASN A 43 -33.72 35.60 25.42
N LYS A 44 -33.10 36.48 24.62
CA LYS A 44 -32.27 37.57 25.13
C LYS A 44 -33.07 38.48 26.06
N THR A 45 -34.28 38.87 25.64
CA THR A 45 -35.17 39.74 26.43
C THR A 45 -35.56 39.10 27.77
N MET A 46 -35.83 37.78 27.80
CA MET A 46 -36.12 37.07 29.05
C MET A 46 -34.93 37.03 30.01
N VAL A 47 -33.72 36.84 29.49
CA VAL A 47 -32.49 36.84 30.30
C VAL A 47 -32.22 38.23 30.89
N ASP A 48 -32.38 39.28 30.08
CA ASP A 48 -32.17 40.67 30.52
C ASP A 48 -33.16 41.04 31.64
N MET A 49 -34.46 40.70 31.49
CA MET A 49 -35.46 40.91 32.54
C MET A 49 -35.11 40.16 33.84
N GLN A 50 -34.69 38.89 33.73
CA GLN A 50 -34.30 38.10 34.89
C GLN A 50 -33.09 38.71 35.62
N GLN A 51 -32.11 39.20 34.86
CA GLN A 51 -30.91 39.83 35.40
C GLN A 51 -31.28 41.14 36.11
N ASN A 52 -32.10 42.00 35.49
CA ASN A 52 -32.55 43.27 36.06
C ASN A 52 -33.34 43.04 37.36
N ALA A 53 -34.29 42.09 37.38
CA ALA A 53 -35.03 41.75 38.58
C ALA A 53 -34.10 41.23 39.69
N ARG A 54 -33.12 40.38 39.34
CA ARG A 54 -32.16 39.82 40.31
C ARG A 54 -31.28 40.91 40.94
N VAL A 55 -30.72 41.80 40.13
CA VAL A 55 -29.83 42.87 40.61
C VAL A 55 -30.59 43.82 41.54
N GLY A 56 -31.80 44.23 41.15
CA GLY A 56 -32.65 45.09 41.97
C GLY A 56 -33.01 44.44 43.31
N LEU A 57 -33.48 43.19 43.26
CA LEU A 57 -33.84 42.42 44.47
C LEU A 57 -32.63 42.17 45.38
N GLN A 58 -31.45 41.93 44.80
CA GLN A 58 -30.22 41.70 45.56
C GLN A 58 -29.75 42.97 46.29
N SER A 59 -29.62 44.10 45.58
CA SER A 59 -29.18 45.37 46.19
C SER A 59 -30.10 45.77 47.34
N LEU A 60 -31.40 45.71 47.09
CA LEU A 60 -32.44 46.01 48.07
C LEU A 60 -32.35 45.04 49.26
N SER A 61 -32.12 43.75 49.00
CA SER A 61 -32.01 42.74 50.06
C SER A 61 -30.79 42.91 50.94
N ASP A 62 -29.64 43.20 50.34
CA ASP A 62 -28.38 43.35 51.05
C ASP A 62 -28.41 44.58 51.97
N ASP A 63 -28.95 45.71 51.53
CA ASP A 63 -29.10 46.88 52.39
C ASP A 63 -30.14 46.66 53.49
N LEU A 64 -31.29 46.02 53.20
CA LEU A 64 -32.30 45.75 54.23
C LEU A 64 -31.81 44.81 55.33
N ARG A 65 -30.84 43.94 55.04
CA ARG A 65 -30.19 43.12 56.08
C ARG A 65 -29.36 43.95 57.05
N LEU A 66 -28.92 45.14 56.65
CA LEU A 66 -28.14 46.09 57.45
C LEU A 66 -28.99 47.09 58.22
N VAL A 67 -30.33 47.01 58.15
CA VAL A 67 -31.22 47.86 58.96
C VAL A 67 -30.75 47.94 60.41
N SER A 68 -30.72 49.15 60.97
CA SER A 68 -30.23 49.50 62.32
C SER A 68 -28.72 49.32 62.56
N TYR A 69 -27.93 49.00 61.55
CA TYR A 69 -26.48 48.95 61.68
C TYR A 69 -25.92 50.36 61.88
N GLY A 70 -25.05 50.55 62.88
CA GLY A 70 -24.40 51.83 63.17
C GLY A 70 -25.32 52.97 63.66
N LYS A 71 -26.62 52.71 63.87
CA LYS A 71 -27.60 53.76 64.21
C LYS A 71 -27.38 54.41 65.57
N ASP A 72 -27.76 55.70 65.69
CA ASP A 72 -27.89 56.35 66.99
C ASP A 72 -29.09 55.74 67.76
N PRO A 73 -28.96 55.45 69.07
CA PRO A 73 -30.06 54.93 69.90
C PRO A 73 -31.35 55.75 69.87
N THR A 74 -31.28 57.04 69.56
CA THR A 74 -32.42 57.97 69.53
C THR A 74 -33.16 58.01 68.19
N GLN A 75 -32.62 57.36 67.15
CA GLN A 75 -33.21 57.33 65.81
C GLN A 75 -34.05 56.07 65.55
N PRO A 76 -35.18 56.19 64.82
CA PRO A 76 -35.97 55.03 64.42
C PRO A 76 -35.18 54.15 63.45
N SER A 77 -35.35 52.84 63.56
CA SER A 77 -34.70 51.86 62.68
C SER A 77 -35.23 51.89 61.24
N ILE A 78 -36.53 52.14 61.10
CA ILE A 78 -37.25 52.25 59.83
C ILE A 78 -38.11 53.50 59.93
N PHE A 79 -37.92 54.43 58.99
CA PHE A 79 -38.68 55.68 58.91
C PHE A 79 -40.00 55.49 58.16
N TYR A 80 -39.99 54.64 57.13
CA TYR A 80 -41.17 54.36 56.33
C TYR A 80 -41.15 52.92 55.83
N ALA A 81 -42.25 52.20 56.01
CA ALA A 81 -42.46 50.85 55.53
C ALA A 81 -43.81 50.82 54.80
N GLY A 82 -43.79 51.19 53.53
CA GLY A 82 -44.96 51.22 52.65
C GLY A 82 -45.09 49.95 51.81
N PRO A 83 -46.16 49.86 50.99
CA PRO A 83 -46.34 48.75 50.06
C PRO A 83 -45.42 48.81 48.84
N GLU A 84 -44.93 50.00 48.45
CA GLU A 84 -44.15 50.20 47.20
C GLU A 84 -42.86 51.00 47.44
N SER A 85 -42.55 51.31 48.71
CA SER A 85 -41.30 52.01 49.07
C SER A 85 -40.97 51.79 50.54
N VAL A 86 -39.68 51.90 50.85
CA VAL A 86 -39.14 51.77 52.20
C VAL A 86 -38.06 52.82 52.43
N ALA A 87 -37.98 53.35 53.65
CA ALA A 87 -36.89 54.18 54.13
C ALA A 87 -36.41 53.68 55.51
N PHE A 88 -35.12 53.39 55.65
CA PHE A 88 -34.54 52.81 56.87
C PHE A 88 -33.12 53.31 57.13
N VAL A 89 -32.65 53.11 58.36
CA VAL A 89 -31.32 53.56 58.79
C VAL A 89 -30.31 52.43 58.71
N ALA A 90 -29.17 52.68 58.06
CA ALA A 90 -27.99 51.83 58.13
C ALA A 90 -26.74 52.66 57.80
N ASP A 91 -25.68 52.47 58.58
CA ASP A 91 -24.35 53.03 58.30
C ASP A 91 -23.67 52.23 57.18
N ILE A 92 -23.64 52.82 55.99
CA ILE A 92 -23.11 52.21 54.76
C ILE A 92 -22.02 53.07 54.10
N LEU A 93 -21.92 54.35 54.47
CA LEU A 93 -20.89 55.27 54.00
C LEU A 93 -19.95 55.62 55.15
N PRO A 94 -18.85 54.86 55.34
CA PRO A 94 -17.99 55.01 56.52
C PRO A 94 -17.27 56.36 56.62
N ASP A 95 -17.23 57.14 55.52
CA ASP A 95 -16.62 58.46 55.46
C ASP A 95 -17.60 59.58 55.89
N GLU A 96 -18.89 59.28 56.03
CA GLU A 96 -19.92 60.22 56.49
C GLU A 96 -20.23 60.01 57.98
N PRO A 97 -20.42 61.10 58.76
CA PRO A 97 -20.60 60.98 60.20
C PRO A 97 -22.03 60.52 60.57
N GLY A 98 -22.14 59.26 61.00
CA GLY A 98 -23.36 58.67 61.57
C GLY A 98 -24.24 58.00 60.51
N ALA A 99 -25.10 57.07 60.93
CA ALA A 99 -25.85 56.22 60.00
C ALA A 99 -26.77 56.98 59.04
N GLU A 100 -26.76 56.59 57.77
CA GLU A 100 -27.56 57.22 56.71
C GLU A 100 -29.00 56.70 56.66
N VAL A 101 -29.88 57.48 56.03
CA VAL A 101 -31.23 57.06 55.64
C VAL A 101 -31.23 56.56 54.21
N ILE A 102 -31.44 55.25 54.04
CA ILE A 102 -31.52 54.59 52.74
C ILE A 102 -32.99 54.44 52.36
N SER A 103 -33.36 54.96 51.19
CA SER A 103 -34.71 54.89 50.65
C SER A 103 -34.73 54.17 49.30
N TYR A 104 -35.67 53.25 49.14
CA TYR A 104 -35.94 52.53 47.89
C TYR A 104 -37.36 52.81 47.40
N PHE A 105 -37.49 53.17 46.12
CA PHE A 105 -38.76 53.44 45.44
C PHE A 105 -38.57 53.35 43.92
N LEU A 106 -39.66 53.24 43.17
CA LEU A 106 -39.63 53.32 41.70
C LEU A 106 -39.69 54.78 41.24
N SER A 107 -38.92 55.12 40.20
CA SER A 107 -38.91 56.48 39.64
C SER A 107 -40.30 56.87 39.12
N PRO A 108 -40.86 58.03 39.51
CA PRO A 108 -42.14 58.50 39.00
C PRO A 108 -42.07 58.98 37.54
N ASP A 109 -40.86 59.26 37.04
CA ASP A 109 -40.63 59.81 35.70
C ASP A 109 -40.50 58.72 34.60
N GLY A 110 -40.57 57.43 34.97
CA GLY A 110 -40.34 56.29 34.06
C GLY A 110 -38.85 56.04 33.78
N ASP A 111 -38.56 55.11 32.86
CA ASP A 111 -37.20 54.90 32.33
C ASP A 111 -36.97 55.79 31.10
N PRO A 112 -36.06 56.79 31.15
CA PRO A 112 -35.83 57.70 30.03
C PRO A 112 -35.06 57.04 28.87
N ASP A 113 -34.48 55.86 29.10
CA ASP A 113 -33.60 55.19 28.14
C ASP A 113 -34.34 54.18 27.24
N THR A 114 -35.66 54.00 27.43
CA THR A 114 -36.48 53.09 26.63
C THR A 114 -37.74 53.77 26.08
N ASP A 115 -38.31 53.20 25.02
CA ASP A 115 -39.60 53.63 24.46
C ASP A 115 -40.79 52.93 25.16
N ASN A 116 -40.56 52.09 26.18
CA ASN A 116 -41.61 51.34 26.86
C ASN A 116 -42.34 52.26 27.87
N PRO A 117 -43.64 52.56 27.67
CA PRO A 117 -44.36 53.44 28.60
C PRO A 117 -44.68 52.80 29.96
N ASN A 118 -44.46 51.50 30.13
CA ASN A 118 -44.79 50.74 31.34
C ASN A 118 -43.58 50.44 32.22
N ASP A 119 -42.37 50.82 31.80
CA ASP A 119 -41.17 50.60 32.56
C ASP A 119 -40.70 51.84 33.33
N THR A 120 -39.92 51.57 34.36
CA THR A 120 -39.34 52.54 35.27
C THR A 120 -38.05 51.97 35.86
N VAL A 121 -37.37 52.75 36.68
CA VAL A 121 -36.12 52.38 37.32
C VAL A 121 -36.27 52.28 38.83
N LEU A 122 -35.63 51.27 39.44
CA LEU A 122 -35.54 51.13 40.90
C LEU A 122 -34.48 52.11 41.41
N MET A 123 -34.91 53.11 42.17
CA MET A 123 -34.05 54.14 42.73
C MET A 123 -33.63 53.78 44.16
N ARG A 124 -32.36 54.03 44.46
CA ARG A 124 -31.82 54.04 45.82
C ARG A 124 -31.29 55.44 46.12
N VAL A 125 -31.83 56.03 47.16
CA VAL A 125 -31.42 57.35 47.67
C VAL A 125 -30.86 57.18 49.07
N VAL A 126 -29.63 57.65 49.26
CA VAL A 126 -28.95 57.72 50.55
C VAL A 126 -28.89 59.17 50.98
N ALA A 127 -29.43 59.48 52.15
CA ALA A 127 -29.45 60.82 52.71
C ALA A 127 -28.82 60.85 54.10
N ASP A 128 -28.26 61.99 54.47
CA ASP A 128 -27.81 62.22 55.84
C ASP A 128 -28.99 62.27 56.83
N THR A 129 -28.68 62.27 58.11
CA THR A 129 -29.68 62.34 59.20
C THR A 129 -30.47 63.66 59.25
N SER A 130 -30.05 64.68 58.49
CA SER A 130 -30.75 65.95 58.32
C SER A 130 -31.65 65.99 57.07
N GLY A 131 -31.67 64.92 56.26
CA GLY A 131 -32.46 64.77 55.05
C GLY A 131 -31.81 65.31 53.77
N ASN A 132 -30.52 65.65 53.79
CA ASN A 132 -29.80 66.04 52.58
C ASN A 132 -29.38 64.79 51.81
N THR A 133 -29.71 64.72 50.52
CA THR A 133 -29.30 63.60 49.66
C THR A 133 -27.78 63.60 49.46
N LEU A 134 -27.14 62.51 49.83
CA LEU A 134 -25.70 62.26 49.66
C LEU A 134 -25.45 61.50 48.35
N VAL A 135 -26.24 60.47 48.09
CA VAL A 135 -26.15 59.64 46.87
C VAL A 135 -27.56 59.37 46.36
N SER A 136 -27.77 59.51 45.05
CA SER A 136 -28.97 59.04 44.36
C SER A 136 -28.52 58.24 43.15
N SER A 137 -28.95 56.99 43.07
CA SER A 137 -28.44 56.04 42.07
C SER A 137 -29.49 55.01 41.69
N THR A 138 -29.60 54.74 40.39
CA THR A 138 -30.40 53.64 39.85
C THR A 138 -29.78 52.29 40.21
N GLN A 139 -30.58 51.38 40.76
CA GLN A 139 -30.16 50.02 41.11
C GLN A 139 -30.55 48.99 40.06
N SER A 140 -31.66 49.22 39.36
CA SER A 140 -32.10 48.36 38.27
C SER A 140 -32.96 49.13 37.28
N TYR A 141 -32.87 48.76 36.01
CA TYR A 141 -33.58 49.34 34.87
C TYR A 141 -34.68 48.39 34.38
N GLY A 142 -35.68 48.90 33.66
CA GLY A 142 -36.74 48.06 33.10
C GLY A 142 -37.62 47.37 34.16
N MET A 143 -37.93 48.06 35.26
CA MET A 143 -38.90 47.59 36.27
C MET A 143 -40.31 47.98 35.84
N SER A 144 -41.31 47.13 36.08
CA SER A 144 -42.71 47.51 35.84
C SER A 144 -43.09 48.69 36.75
N ALA A 145 -43.95 49.61 36.27
CA ALA A 145 -44.38 50.79 37.04
C ALA A 145 -44.99 50.48 38.42
N THR A 146 -45.60 49.30 38.59
CA THR A 146 -46.10 48.77 39.89
C THR A 146 -45.28 47.58 40.37
N GLY A 147 -44.08 47.41 39.83
CA GLY A 147 -43.23 46.25 39.98
C GLY A 147 -42.39 46.24 41.25
N LEU A 148 -42.72 47.02 42.27
CA LEU A 148 -42.05 46.96 43.57
C LEU A 148 -43.10 46.80 44.66
N SER A 149 -43.06 45.68 45.36
CA SER A 149 -44.05 45.33 46.39
C SER A 149 -43.39 44.86 47.67
N PHE A 150 -43.86 45.37 48.80
CA PHE A 150 -43.44 45.00 50.14
C PHE A 150 -44.62 44.53 50.97
N ARG A 151 -44.42 43.39 51.64
CA ARG A 151 -45.32 42.87 52.67
C ARG A 151 -44.53 42.68 53.95
N TRP A 152 -45.05 43.23 55.03
CA TRP A 152 -44.32 43.32 56.30
C TRP A 152 -44.94 42.38 57.31
N PHE A 153 -44.13 41.68 58.08
CA PHE A 153 -44.57 40.72 59.07
C PHE A 153 -43.87 40.98 60.40
N ASN A 154 -44.55 40.72 61.51
CA ASN A 154 -43.92 40.80 62.82
C ASN A 154 -43.02 39.60 63.11
N GLY A 155 -42.27 39.62 64.22
CA GLY A 155 -41.37 38.52 64.63
C GLY A 155 -42.06 37.16 64.88
N SER A 156 -43.39 37.10 64.84
CA SER A 156 -44.18 35.86 64.92
C SER A 156 -44.79 35.45 63.56
N GLY A 157 -44.41 36.11 62.47
CA GLY A 157 -44.87 35.81 61.10
C GLY A 157 -46.30 36.25 60.80
N VAL A 158 -46.87 37.20 61.56
CA VAL A 158 -48.19 37.79 61.28
C VAL A 158 -48.01 39.03 60.40
N GLU A 159 -48.75 39.09 59.29
CA GLU A 159 -48.73 40.21 58.36
C GLU A 159 -49.25 41.50 59.03
N LEU A 160 -48.50 42.58 58.86
CA LEU A 160 -48.80 43.91 59.36
C LEU A 160 -49.54 44.71 58.28
N SER A 161 -50.37 45.67 58.70
CA SER A 161 -51.04 46.58 57.77
C SER A 161 -50.04 47.50 57.08
N ASN A 162 -50.24 47.79 55.79
CA ASN A 162 -49.42 48.72 55.01
C ASN A 162 -50.07 50.13 54.93
N PRO A 163 -49.31 51.23 55.10
CA PRO A 163 -47.94 51.28 55.64
C PRO A 163 -47.90 50.86 57.12
N VAL A 164 -46.77 50.31 57.57
CA VAL A 164 -46.62 49.77 58.93
C VAL A 164 -46.69 50.89 59.97
N PRO A 165 -47.68 50.89 60.90
CA PRO A 165 -47.86 51.99 61.85
C PRO A 165 -46.75 52.07 62.91
N SER A 166 -46.19 50.91 63.27
CA SER A 166 -45.12 50.77 64.26
C SER A 166 -43.99 49.91 63.68
N PRO A 167 -43.04 50.51 62.93
CA PRO A 167 -42.00 49.76 62.21
C PRO A 167 -41.07 48.91 63.09
N GLU A 168 -40.99 49.21 64.39
CA GLU A 168 -40.26 48.39 65.37
C GLU A 168 -40.84 46.98 65.53
N GLN A 169 -42.09 46.76 65.10
CA GLN A 169 -42.74 45.45 65.14
C GLN A 169 -42.28 44.53 64.02
N VAL A 170 -41.59 45.06 62.99
CA VAL A 170 -41.12 44.28 61.84
C VAL A 170 -40.08 43.26 62.28
N GLY A 171 -40.33 42.00 61.96
CA GLY A 171 -39.38 40.89 62.12
C GLY A 171 -39.08 40.17 60.82
N GLU A 172 -39.94 40.31 59.81
CA GLU A 172 -39.83 39.67 58.50
C GLU A 172 -40.38 40.61 57.42
N VAL A 173 -39.73 40.61 56.25
CA VAL A 173 -40.08 41.44 55.09
C VAL A 173 -40.12 40.56 53.86
N PHE A 174 -41.27 40.46 53.20
CA PHE A 174 -41.39 39.85 51.87
C PHE A 174 -41.34 40.95 50.82
N ILE A 175 -40.53 40.75 49.79
CA ILE A 175 -40.23 41.73 48.76
C ILE A 175 -40.41 41.06 47.42
N GLU A 176 -41.14 41.71 46.53
CA GLU A 176 -41.34 41.28 45.16
C GLU A 176 -40.96 42.40 44.22
N VAL A 177 -40.16 42.07 43.21
CA VAL A 177 -39.71 42.98 42.16
C VAL A 177 -40.11 42.38 40.81
N THR A 178 -40.80 43.16 39.99
CA THR A 178 -41.25 42.78 38.65
C THR A 178 -40.48 43.57 37.60
N ALA A 179 -39.69 42.88 36.77
CA ALA A 179 -39.09 43.44 35.58
C ALA A 179 -40.04 43.34 34.38
N THR A 180 -39.95 44.28 33.46
CA THR A 180 -40.66 44.28 32.18
C THR A 180 -39.67 44.46 31.02
N ALA A 181 -40.01 43.98 29.84
CA ALA A 181 -39.13 44.07 28.68
C ALA A 181 -38.95 45.52 28.20
N ALA A 182 -37.73 45.90 27.81
CA ALA A 182 -37.47 47.22 27.21
C ALA A 182 -38.10 47.40 25.81
N ASN A 183 -38.34 46.30 25.08
CA ASN A 183 -38.96 46.29 23.76
C ASN A 183 -40.18 45.37 23.75
N ALA A 184 -41.20 45.73 22.96
CA ALA A 184 -42.39 44.91 22.80
C ALA A 184 -42.09 43.64 21.99
N ILE A 185 -42.59 42.50 22.47
CA ILE A 185 -42.60 41.22 21.77
C ILE A 185 -44.04 40.98 21.31
N ASP A 186 -44.27 40.88 20.00
CA ASP A 186 -45.60 40.72 19.41
C ASP A 186 -46.64 41.78 19.85
N GLY A 187 -46.18 42.99 20.16
CA GLY A 187 -47.03 44.11 20.58
C GLY A 187 -47.33 44.16 22.08
N GLU A 188 -46.80 43.22 22.87
CA GLU A 188 -46.93 43.19 24.33
C GLU A 188 -45.55 43.30 25.02
N TYR A 189 -45.53 43.85 26.23
CA TYR A 189 -44.33 43.92 27.07
C TYR A 189 -44.42 42.83 28.14
N PRO A 190 -43.72 41.69 27.98
CA PRO A 190 -43.76 40.63 28.98
C PRO A 190 -43.17 41.12 30.31
N GLU A 191 -43.66 40.54 31.40
CA GLU A 191 -43.22 40.84 32.77
C GLU A 191 -42.71 39.58 33.47
N MET A 192 -41.78 39.75 34.41
CA MET A 192 -41.24 38.68 35.25
C MET A 192 -41.06 39.17 36.69
N SER A 193 -41.68 38.47 37.64
CA SER A 193 -41.55 38.76 39.08
C SER A 193 -40.55 37.82 39.75
N LEU A 194 -39.67 38.40 40.56
CA LEU A 194 -38.83 37.67 41.52
C LEU A 194 -39.17 38.16 42.93
N SER A 195 -39.21 37.24 43.88
CA SER A 195 -39.48 37.60 45.27
C SER A 195 -38.49 36.96 46.24
N THR A 196 -38.35 37.60 47.41
CA THR A 196 -37.52 37.11 48.50
C THR A 196 -38.09 37.52 49.85
N THR A 197 -37.80 36.72 50.88
CA THR A 197 -38.11 37.04 52.26
C THR A 197 -36.83 37.36 53.03
N ILE A 198 -36.82 38.48 53.73
CA ILE A 198 -35.69 39.00 54.50
C ILE A 198 -36.06 39.05 55.97
N TYR A 199 -35.12 38.60 56.81
CA TYR A 199 -35.16 38.74 58.25
C TYR A 199 -34.09 39.75 58.67
N PRO A 200 -34.45 41.00 58.99
CA PRO A 200 -33.49 42.02 59.41
C PRO A 200 -32.73 41.56 60.66
N ARG A 201 -31.40 41.65 60.64
CA ARG A 201 -30.56 41.03 61.69
C ARG A 201 -30.51 41.85 62.98
N ASN A 202 -30.61 43.18 62.89
CA ASN A 202 -30.42 44.07 64.03
C ASN A 202 -31.74 44.66 64.57
N LEU A 203 -32.89 44.06 64.20
CA LEU A 203 -34.18 44.42 64.79
C LEU A 203 -34.46 43.54 66.03
N PRO A 204 -35.01 44.10 67.11
CA PRO A 204 -35.17 43.42 68.40
C PRO A 204 -36.14 42.24 68.39
N LEU A 205 -36.96 42.11 67.34
CA LEU A 205 -37.92 41.03 67.15
C LEU A 205 -37.49 40.00 66.09
N SER A 206 -36.22 40.03 65.66
CA SER A 206 -35.65 39.00 64.78
C SER A 206 -35.53 37.69 65.57
N PRO A 207 -36.13 36.57 65.12
CA PRO A 207 -36.11 35.31 65.86
C PRO A 207 -34.69 34.82 66.14
N ALA A 208 -34.39 34.45 67.39
CA ALA A 208 -33.14 33.78 67.74
C ALA A 208 -33.02 32.48 66.91
N ARG A 209 -31.92 32.36 66.14
CA ARG A 209 -31.70 31.29 65.16
C ARG A 209 -31.25 29.98 65.82
N SER A 210 -32.18 29.23 66.39
CA SER A 210 -31.93 27.83 66.77
C SER A 210 -32.00 26.94 65.52
N ARG A 211 -30.95 26.13 65.29
CA ARG A 211 -30.85 25.26 64.10
C ARG A 211 -31.79 24.07 64.24
N PRO A 212 -32.61 23.72 63.24
CA PRO A 212 -33.39 22.47 63.27
C PRO A 212 -32.50 21.25 63.43
N ASN A 213 -32.96 20.22 64.16
CA ASN A 213 -32.29 18.92 64.12
C ASN A 213 -32.30 18.32 62.71
N THR A 214 -31.32 17.48 62.43
CA THR A 214 -31.26 16.73 61.17
C THR A 214 -32.52 15.86 61.00
N PRO A 215 -33.20 15.88 59.84
CA PRO A 215 -34.28 14.94 59.54
C PRO A 215 -33.80 13.50 59.72
N ALA A 216 -34.65 12.62 60.26
CA ALA A 216 -34.29 11.21 60.40
C ALA A 216 -34.76 10.43 59.17
N CYS A 217 -33.82 10.06 58.29
CA CYS A 217 -34.13 9.36 57.04
C CYS A 217 -34.12 7.83 57.15
N THR A 218 -34.92 7.22 56.30
CA THR A 218 -35.03 5.79 56.04
C THR A 218 -34.97 5.55 54.53
N GLY A 219 -34.39 4.43 54.11
CA GLY A 219 -34.11 4.15 52.69
C GLY A 219 -32.64 4.37 52.32
N PRO A 220 -32.31 4.36 51.01
CA PRO A 220 -33.24 4.42 49.87
C PRO A 220 -34.04 3.13 49.67
N SER A 221 -35.28 3.28 49.19
CA SER A 221 -36.02 2.22 48.50
C SER A 221 -35.95 2.45 47.00
N PHE A 222 -35.97 1.40 46.19
CA PHE A 222 -35.81 1.49 44.74
C PHE A 222 -37.12 1.06 44.05
N PRO A 223 -38.07 1.99 43.82
CA PRO A 223 -39.37 1.65 43.24
C PRO A 223 -39.27 1.25 41.76
N THR A 224 -38.23 1.72 41.06
CA THR A 224 -37.80 1.23 39.75
C THR A 224 -36.29 1.01 39.77
N CYS A 225 -35.73 0.45 38.69
CA CYS A 225 -34.31 0.11 38.64
C CYS A 225 -33.39 1.28 38.26
N ASP A 226 -34.00 2.41 37.94
CA ASP A 226 -33.41 3.70 37.62
C ASP A 226 -33.93 4.79 38.57
N SER A 227 -34.48 4.42 39.73
CA SER A 227 -34.92 5.43 40.69
C SER A 227 -34.65 5.04 42.14
N ALA A 228 -34.40 6.06 42.95
CA ALA A 228 -34.18 5.91 44.37
C ALA A 228 -35.10 6.88 45.13
N THR A 229 -35.86 6.33 46.08
CA THR A 229 -36.72 7.09 46.99
C THR A 229 -36.08 7.18 48.36
N LEU A 230 -35.89 8.40 48.86
CA LEU A 230 -35.55 8.66 50.25
C LEU A 230 -36.79 9.10 51.00
N THR A 231 -37.03 8.50 52.16
CA THR A 231 -38.12 8.90 53.08
C THR A 231 -37.49 9.47 54.35
N TRP A 232 -38.10 10.48 54.97
CA TRP A 232 -37.62 11.05 56.23
C TRP A 232 -38.75 11.46 57.16
N THR A 233 -38.41 11.55 58.44
CA THR A 233 -39.30 12.14 59.45
C THR A 233 -38.86 13.57 59.76
N PRO A 234 -39.78 14.56 59.70
CA PRO A 234 -39.50 15.94 60.06
C PRO A 234 -38.96 16.05 61.49
N PRO A 235 -37.94 16.91 61.75
CA PRO A 235 -37.46 17.15 63.10
C PRO A 235 -38.53 17.86 63.94
N THR A 236 -38.66 17.48 65.21
CA THR A 236 -39.61 18.08 66.17
C THR A 236 -38.93 19.00 67.19
N ASN A 237 -37.61 19.11 67.16
CA ASN A 237 -36.82 19.97 68.03
C ASN A 237 -35.65 20.60 67.25
N ASN A 238 -35.15 21.73 67.75
CA ASN A 238 -33.88 22.31 67.34
C ASN A 238 -32.69 21.63 68.04
N THR A 239 -31.46 21.90 67.58
CA THR A 239 -30.21 21.33 68.12
C THR A 239 -29.89 21.76 69.54
N ASP A 240 -30.48 22.86 70.01
CA ASP A 240 -30.39 23.35 71.39
C ASP A 240 -31.47 22.76 72.32
N GLY A 241 -32.33 21.90 71.78
CA GLY A 241 -33.38 21.18 72.53
C GLY A 241 -34.72 21.91 72.63
N THR A 242 -34.88 23.09 72.03
CA THR A 242 -36.21 23.73 71.98
C THR A 242 -37.13 22.99 71.00
N GLU A 243 -38.44 23.05 71.25
CA GLU A 243 -39.44 22.48 70.34
C GLU A 243 -39.41 23.19 68.97
N LEU A 244 -39.57 22.42 67.90
CA LEU A 244 -39.71 22.90 66.52
C LEU A 244 -41.05 22.39 65.97
N PRO A 245 -42.14 23.17 66.10
CA PRO A 245 -43.43 22.79 65.54
C PRO A 245 -43.37 22.83 64.01
N MET A 246 -44.16 21.96 63.37
CA MET A 246 -44.24 21.86 61.90
C MET A 246 -44.54 23.21 61.21
N SER A 247 -45.24 24.12 61.88
CA SER A 247 -45.53 25.47 61.40
C SER A 247 -44.26 26.31 61.23
N GLU A 248 -43.21 26.06 62.00
CA GLU A 248 -41.92 26.78 61.97
C GLU A 248 -40.92 26.19 60.97
N ILE A 249 -41.25 25.06 60.33
CA ILE A 249 -40.51 24.56 59.17
C ILE A 249 -40.98 25.32 57.93
N SER A 250 -40.02 25.87 57.19
CA SER A 250 -40.26 26.53 55.90
C SER A 250 -40.43 25.48 54.79
N HIS A 251 -39.39 24.68 54.57
CA HIS A 251 -39.31 23.65 53.54
C HIS A 251 -38.18 22.66 53.87
N PHE A 252 -38.09 21.59 53.08
CA PHE A 252 -36.91 20.73 53.03
C PHE A 252 -36.10 21.04 51.77
N ASN A 253 -34.77 20.96 51.86
CA ASN A 253 -33.91 20.91 50.68
C ASN A 253 -33.53 19.45 50.42
N PHE A 254 -33.64 19.03 49.18
CA PHE A 254 -33.21 17.71 48.72
C PHE A 254 -31.95 17.85 47.86
N TYR A 255 -30.96 17.03 48.13
CA TYR A 255 -29.63 17.05 47.53
C TYR A 255 -29.33 15.75 46.81
N PHE A 256 -28.58 15.84 45.73
CA PHE A 256 -28.22 14.74 44.85
C PHE A 256 -26.80 14.94 44.29
N GLY A 257 -26.03 13.86 44.20
CA GLY A 257 -24.70 13.86 43.61
C GLY A 257 -24.11 12.45 43.48
N THR A 258 -22.97 12.33 42.83
CA THR A 258 -22.19 11.09 42.70
C THR A 258 -21.00 11.03 43.66
N ASP A 259 -20.72 12.13 44.37
CA ASP A 259 -19.68 12.26 45.40
C ASP A 259 -20.36 12.68 46.72
N PRO A 260 -20.13 12.00 47.86
CA PRO A 260 -20.71 12.38 49.15
C PRO A 260 -20.24 13.75 49.65
N ASP A 261 -19.04 14.20 49.25
CA ASP A 261 -18.47 15.48 49.68
C ASP A 261 -18.91 16.67 48.81
N ASP A 262 -19.57 16.43 47.66
CA ASP A 262 -20.00 17.44 46.69
C ASP A 262 -21.44 17.22 46.19
N LEU A 263 -22.41 17.41 47.09
CA LEU A 263 -23.83 17.29 46.77
C LEU A 263 -24.43 18.61 46.27
N SER A 264 -25.12 18.56 45.13
CA SER A 264 -25.85 19.70 44.57
C SER A 264 -27.29 19.74 45.08
N LEU A 265 -27.83 20.95 45.30
CA LEU A 265 -29.25 21.13 45.61
C LEU A 265 -30.08 20.70 44.40
N TYR A 266 -30.84 19.62 44.54
CA TYR A 266 -31.69 19.08 43.48
C TYR A 266 -33.05 19.80 43.44
N THR A 267 -33.74 19.89 44.58
CA THR A 267 -35.04 20.57 44.65
C THR A 267 -35.39 21.02 46.07
N ARG A 268 -36.37 21.94 46.18
CA ARG A 268 -36.97 22.36 47.45
C ARG A 268 -38.36 21.77 47.59
N LEU A 269 -38.60 21.12 48.71
CA LEU A 269 -39.82 20.37 48.97
C LEU A 269 -40.65 21.07 50.03
N ALA A 270 -41.96 21.20 49.78
CA ALA A 270 -42.88 21.74 50.76
C ALA A 270 -42.76 20.99 52.09
N ARG A 271 -42.92 21.69 53.22
CA ARG A 271 -42.78 21.10 54.57
C ARG A 271 -43.62 19.83 54.80
N THR A 272 -44.71 19.62 54.06
CA THR A 272 -45.58 18.44 54.18
C THR A 272 -45.06 17.20 53.43
N ILE A 273 -44.04 17.34 52.58
CA ILE A 273 -43.44 16.24 51.84
C ILE A 273 -42.39 15.57 52.73
N THR A 274 -42.50 14.25 52.86
CA THR A 274 -41.62 13.42 53.70
C THR A 274 -40.95 12.30 52.92
N GLU A 275 -41.11 12.29 51.60
CA GLU A 275 -40.46 11.34 50.70
C GLU A 275 -40.20 12.02 49.35
N TRP A 276 -39.14 11.60 48.67
CA TRP A 276 -38.82 12.07 47.33
C TRP A 276 -38.10 11.00 46.52
N THR A 277 -38.49 10.86 45.25
CA THR A 277 -37.93 9.90 44.31
C THR A 277 -37.12 10.63 43.25
N VAL A 278 -35.88 10.22 43.05
CA VAL A 278 -35.03 10.67 41.94
C VAL A 278 -35.16 9.64 40.81
N PRO A 279 -35.69 10.01 39.62
CA PRO A 279 -35.78 9.13 38.46
C PRO A 279 -34.49 9.12 37.62
N ASP A 280 -34.46 8.30 36.56
CA ASP A 280 -33.46 8.27 35.49
C ASP A 280 -32.00 8.11 35.96
N LEU A 281 -31.79 7.32 37.01
CA LEU A 281 -30.48 7.01 37.55
C LEU A 281 -29.83 5.84 36.81
N GLU A 282 -28.54 5.97 36.50
CA GLU A 282 -27.80 4.93 35.78
C GLU A 282 -27.37 3.80 36.72
N SER A 283 -27.58 2.54 36.28
CA SER A 283 -27.16 1.36 37.03
C SER A 283 -25.62 1.29 37.11
N GLY A 284 -25.09 0.86 38.26
CA GLY A 284 -23.64 0.72 38.46
C GLY A 284 -22.89 2.00 38.85
N ILE A 285 -23.55 3.17 38.86
CA ILE A 285 -22.99 4.41 39.41
C ILE A 285 -23.40 4.55 40.89
N PRO A 286 -22.46 4.81 41.82
CA PRO A 286 -22.81 5.14 43.19
C PRO A 286 -23.39 6.56 43.25
N TYR A 287 -24.63 6.68 43.70
CA TYR A 287 -25.27 7.98 43.95
C TYR A 287 -25.42 8.24 45.45
N TYR A 288 -25.46 9.51 45.82
CA TYR A 288 -25.67 9.97 47.19
C TYR A 288 -26.85 10.94 47.20
N ILE A 289 -27.84 10.64 48.04
CA ILE A 289 -29.05 11.44 48.20
C ILE A 289 -29.17 11.91 49.64
N ALA A 290 -29.51 13.18 49.83
CA ALA A 290 -29.63 13.75 51.17
C ALA A 290 -30.79 14.73 51.28
N VAL A 291 -31.25 14.94 52.52
CA VAL A 291 -32.29 15.93 52.83
C VAL A 291 -31.92 16.74 54.07
N SER A 292 -32.29 18.02 54.08
CA SER A 292 -32.16 18.92 55.23
C SER A 292 -33.48 19.66 55.49
N CYS A 293 -33.66 20.13 56.72
CA CYS A 293 -34.80 20.95 57.15
C CYS A 293 -34.40 22.42 57.23
N VAL A 294 -35.19 23.32 56.66
CA VAL A 294 -34.99 24.77 56.76
C VAL A 294 -36.08 25.38 57.63
N SER A 295 -35.70 26.06 58.71
CA SER A 295 -36.63 26.82 59.56
C SER A 295 -37.19 28.05 58.82
N ARG A 296 -38.32 28.60 59.30
CA ARG A 296 -38.83 29.89 58.78
C ARG A 296 -37.81 31.01 58.92
N SER A 297 -37.05 31.05 60.01
CA SER A 297 -35.95 32.01 60.20
C SER A 297 -34.76 31.81 59.23
N GLY A 298 -34.81 30.81 58.35
CA GLY A 298 -33.83 30.55 57.28
C GLY A 298 -32.58 29.83 57.76
N VAL A 299 -32.67 29.05 58.84
CA VAL A 299 -31.57 28.21 59.33
C VAL A 299 -31.79 26.79 58.83
N GLU A 300 -30.77 26.25 58.18
CA GLU A 300 -30.79 24.89 57.65
C GLU A 300 -30.18 23.88 58.63
N SER A 301 -30.73 22.69 58.75
CA SER A 301 -30.18 21.58 59.54
C SER A 301 -28.89 21.03 58.92
N TYR A 302 -28.24 20.06 59.56
CA TYR A 302 -27.28 19.21 58.85
C TYR A 302 -28.01 18.29 57.86
N LEU A 303 -27.28 17.76 56.89
CA LEU A 303 -27.79 16.82 55.91
C LEU A 303 -28.02 15.44 56.54
N CYS A 304 -29.08 14.78 56.10
CA CYS A 304 -29.29 13.37 56.32
C CYS A 304 -29.02 12.62 55.01
N GLU A 305 -27.80 12.11 54.86
CA GLU A 305 -27.31 11.48 53.62
C GLU A 305 -27.50 9.95 53.61
N ARG A 306 -27.81 9.39 52.44
CA ARG A 306 -27.79 7.96 52.16
C ARG A 306 -27.11 7.68 50.83
N ASN A 307 -26.36 6.59 50.78
CA ASN A 307 -25.86 6.01 49.54
C ASN A 307 -27.01 5.25 48.83
N ALA A 308 -27.25 5.60 47.57
CA ALA A 308 -28.11 4.91 46.61
C ALA A 308 -27.22 4.18 45.60
N THR A 309 -26.86 2.94 45.91
CA THR A 309 -26.21 2.05 44.95
C THR A 309 -27.29 1.26 44.23
N LEU A 310 -27.57 1.62 42.97
CA LEU A 310 -28.48 0.86 42.12
C LEU A 310 -27.80 -0.45 41.73
N SER A 311 -28.02 -1.48 42.56
CA SER A 311 -27.65 -2.85 42.26
C SER A 311 -28.91 -3.69 42.35
N SER A 312 -29.51 -3.99 41.20
CA SER A 312 -30.62 -4.92 41.13
C SER A 312 -30.08 -6.33 40.93
N SER A 313 -30.48 -7.28 41.76
CA SER A 313 -30.29 -8.72 41.47
C SER A 313 -31.45 -9.29 40.64
N LEU A 314 -32.39 -8.43 40.20
CA LEU A 314 -33.57 -8.84 39.46
C LEU A 314 -33.18 -9.06 38.01
N VAL A 315 -33.31 -10.32 37.59
CA VAL A 315 -33.11 -10.74 36.21
C VAL A 315 -34.49 -10.88 35.54
N PRO A 316 -34.73 -10.22 34.39
CA PRO A 316 -35.98 -10.35 33.65
C PRO A 316 -36.22 -11.79 33.19
N GLU A 317 -37.49 -12.18 33.03
CA GLU A 317 -37.82 -13.46 32.37
C GLU A 317 -37.37 -13.44 30.90
N ALA A 318 -37.12 -14.63 30.34
CA ALA A 318 -36.76 -14.73 28.93
C ALA A 318 -37.95 -14.35 28.03
N PRO A 319 -37.72 -13.70 26.88
CA PRO A 319 -38.75 -13.56 25.86
C PRO A 319 -39.32 -14.92 25.45
N THR A 320 -40.63 -15.01 25.26
CA THR A 320 -41.34 -16.24 24.86
C THR A 320 -42.09 -16.04 23.55
N ASN A 321 -42.45 -17.16 22.92
CA ASN A 321 -43.20 -17.19 21.66
C ASN A 321 -42.52 -16.37 20.55
N LEU A 322 -41.19 -16.44 20.48
CA LEU A 322 -40.47 -15.92 19.33
C LEU A 322 -40.90 -16.68 18.08
N VAL A 323 -41.40 -15.94 17.09
CA VAL A 323 -41.80 -16.43 15.77
C VAL A 323 -41.15 -15.57 14.68
N ALA A 324 -40.46 -16.20 13.76
CA ALA A 324 -39.92 -15.61 12.54
C ALA A 324 -40.87 -15.89 11.37
N THR A 325 -41.22 -14.85 10.60
CA THR A 325 -42.00 -14.97 9.36
C THR A 325 -41.21 -14.41 8.18
N THR A 326 -41.23 -15.15 7.08
CA THR A 326 -40.40 -14.86 5.90
C THR A 326 -41.23 -14.29 4.75
N SER A 327 -40.71 -13.25 4.11
CA SER A 327 -41.24 -12.67 2.87
C SER A 327 -40.09 -12.15 1.99
N THR A 328 -39.96 -10.84 1.79
CA THR A 328 -38.76 -10.20 1.21
C THR A 328 -37.66 -9.99 2.25
N GLY A 329 -37.76 -10.65 3.40
CA GLY A 329 -36.96 -10.47 4.60
C GLY A 329 -37.53 -11.26 5.77
N VAL A 330 -36.93 -11.14 6.96
CA VAL A 330 -37.38 -11.82 8.18
C VAL A 330 -38.04 -10.82 9.12
N THR A 331 -39.29 -11.10 9.52
CA THR A 331 -39.99 -10.37 10.59
C THR A 331 -40.06 -11.23 11.83
N LEU A 332 -39.54 -10.75 12.95
CA LEU A 332 -39.63 -11.40 14.25
C LEU A 332 -40.81 -10.83 15.05
N ASN A 333 -41.56 -11.70 15.72
CA ASN A 333 -42.59 -11.34 16.67
C ASN A 333 -42.41 -12.15 17.96
N TRP A 334 -42.60 -11.54 19.12
CA TRP A 334 -42.50 -12.21 20.42
C TRP A 334 -43.49 -11.63 21.45
N ASP A 335 -43.61 -12.26 22.61
CA ASP A 335 -44.43 -11.73 23.71
C ASP A 335 -43.67 -10.72 24.57
N ALA A 336 -44.36 -9.68 25.04
CA ALA A 336 -43.79 -8.68 25.94
C ALA A 336 -43.38 -9.31 27.29
N VAL A 337 -42.11 -9.14 27.68
CA VAL A 337 -41.60 -9.49 29.01
C VAL A 337 -42.10 -8.47 30.02
N THR A 338 -42.86 -8.92 31.02
CA THR A 338 -43.49 -8.04 32.02
C THR A 338 -43.13 -8.41 33.46
N GLN A 339 -42.32 -9.45 33.67
CA GLN A 339 -41.95 -9.95 35.00
C GLN A 339 -40.46 -10.30 35.09
N PHE A 340 -39.92 -10.19 36.31
CA PHE A 340 -38.62 -10.75 36.69
C PHE A 340 -38.77 -12.21 37.11
N THR A 341 -37.68 -12.98 37.07
CA THR A 341 -37.61 -14.41 37.43
C THR A 341 -38.12 -14.77 38.84
N ASN A 342 -38.27 -13.79 39.73
CA ASN A 342 -38.86 -13.97 41.06
C ASN A 342 -40.38 -13.70 41.13
N GLY A 343 -41.02 -13.42 39.98
CA GLY A 343 -42.45 -13.14 39.84
C GLY A 343 -42.88 -11.68 40.09
N SER A 344 -41.93 -10.77 40.33
CA SER A 344 -42.26 -9.33 40.45
C SER A 344 -42.44 -8.68 39.08
N THR A 345 -43.34 -7.71 38.95
CA THR A 345 -43.65 -7.03 37.68
C THR A 345 -42.56 -6.02 37.30
N ILE A 346 -42.21 -5.97 36.02
CA ILE A 346 -41.32 -4.95 35.44
C ILE A 346 -42.14 -3.69 35.16
N GLY A 347 -41.80 -2.59 35.83
CA GLY A 347 -42.40 -1.27 35.60
C GLY A 347 -41.56 -0.33 34.73
N THR A 348 -40.35 -0.76 34.33
CA THR A 348 -39.41 -0.02 33.49
C THR A 348 -39.50 -0.46 32.03
N VAL A 349 -38.86 0.29 31.14
CA VAL A 349 -38.69 -0.12 29.75
C VAL A 349 -37.87 -1.40 29.70
N VAL A 350 -38.29 -2.35 28.86
CA VAL A 350 -37.54 -3.55 28.53
C VAL A 350 -36.89 -3.34 27.18
N VAL A 351 -35.57 -3.51 27.14
CA VAL A 351 -34.80 -3.51 25.88
C VAL A 351 -34.68 -4.96 25.43
N TYR A 352 -34.93 -5.24 24.16
CA TYR A 352 -34.70 -6.55 23.56
C TYR A 352 -33.44 -6.51 22.72
N LYS A 353 -32.46 -7.33 23.10
CA LYS A 353 -31.26 -7.58 22.30
C LYS A 353 -31.55 -8.73 21.34
N ILE A 354 -31.41 -8.46 20.05
CA ILE A 354 -31.73 -9.39 18.98
C ILE A 354 -30.41 -9.96 18.46
N TYR A 355 -30.32 -11.29 18.45
CA TYR A 355 -29.12 -11.99 18.00
C TYR A 355 -29.46 -12.88 16.82
N ARG A 356 -28.53 -12.96 15.86
CA ARG A 356 -28.68 -13.71 14.61
C ARG A 356 -27.44 -14.56 14.36
N ALA A 357 -27.62 -15.82 13.98
CA ALA A 357 -26.56 -16.67 13.44
C ALA A 357 -26.98 -17.29 12.11
N GLU A 358 -26.01 -17.51 11.24
CA GLU A 358 -26.19 -18.16 9.93
C GLU A 358 -25.80 -19.64 10.03
N GLY A 359 -26.70 -20.54 9.62
CA GLY A 359 -26.46 -21.98 9.54
C GLY A 359 -26.31 -22.73 10.88
N ASP A 360 -26.34 -22.03 12.02
CA ASP A 360 -26.17 -22.63 13.35
C ASP A 360 -27.32 -22.28 14.31
N SER A 361 -28.26 -23.21 14.50
CA SER A 361 -29.34 -23.09 15.49
C SER A 361 -28.86 -23.16 16.95
N THR A 362 -27.64 -23.63 17.18
CA THR A 362 -27.08 -23.87 18.51
C THR A 362 -26.19 -22.73 19.02
N PHE A 363 -26.09 -21.65 18.25
CA PHE A 363 -25.25 -20.49 18.59
C PHE A 363 -25.57 -19.91 19.97
N VAL A 364 -24.54 -19.36 20.63
CA VAL A 364 -24.68 -18.71 21.93
C VAL A 364 -24.75 -17.20 21.71
N PRO A 365 -25.81 -16.51 22.19
CA PRO A 365 -25.92 -15.07 22.05
C PRO A 365 -24.78 -14.31 22.74
N ASP A 366 -24.01 -13.54 21.96
CA ASP A 366 -22.87 -12.72 22.37
C ASP A 366 -22.75 -11.44 21.51
N ASP A 367 -21.78 -10.57 21.81
CA ASP A 367 -21.61 -9.29 21.10
C ASP A 367 -21.25 -9.45 19.61
N ALA A 368 -20.76 -10.62 19.17
CA ALA A 368 -20.41 -10.86 17.77
C ALA A 368 -21.62 -11.19 16.89
N ASN A 369 -22.71 -11.68 17.50
CA ASN A 369 -23.95 -12.03 16.81
C ASN A 369 -25.14 -11.13 17.19
N LEU A 370 -24.89 -10.05 17.93
CA LEU A 370 -25.87 -9.00 18.21
C LEU A 370 -26.11 -8.16 16.95
N VAL A 371 -27.37 -8.09 16.49
CA VAL A 371 -27.74 -7.38 15.25
C VAL A 371 -28.53 -6.10 15.50
N ASP A 372 -29.33 -6.04 16.57
CA ASP A 372 -30.07 -4.84 16.93
C ASP A 372 -30.51 -4.83 18.40
N GLU A 373 -30.84 -3.64 18.90
CA GLU A 373 -31.41 -3.41 20.21
C GLU A 373 -32.67 -2.55 20.10
N VAL A 374 -33.83 -3.12 20.47
CA VAL A 374 -35.12 -2.44 20.31
C VAL A 374 -35.87 -2.28 21.63
N SER A 375 -36.62 -1.19 21.75
CA SER A 375 -37.45 -0.87 22.92
C SER A 375 -38.87 -0.49 22.48
N TYR A 376 -39.84 -0.62 23.40
CA TYR A 376 -41.26 -0.27 23.17
C TYR A 376 -41.97 -1.04 22.05
N THR A 377 -41.37 -2.11 21.55
CA THR A 377 -41.92 -2.97 20.49
C THR A 377 -41.75 -4.43 20.85
N THR A 378 -42.58 -5.28 20.28
CA THR A 378 -42.47 -6.74 20.31
C THR A 378 -42.45 -7.35 18.90
N THR A 379 -42.14 -6.49 17.93
CA THR A 379 -41.96 -6.85 16.53
C THR A 379 -40.72 -6.14 16.01
N TRP A 380 -39.97 -6.82 15.16
CA TRP A 380 -38.78 -6.29 14.52
C TRP A 380 -38.65 -6.85 13.11
N PHE A 381 -38.24 -5.99 12.19
CA PHE A 381 -37.97 -6.37 10.80
C PHE A 381 -36.47 -6.25 10.58
N ASP A 382 -35.84 -7.31 10.09
CA ASP A 382 -34.41 -7.28 9.79
C ASP A 382 -34.14 -6.37 8.58
N THR A 383 -33.77 -5.12 8.85
CA THR A 383 -33.54 -4.06 7.84
C THR A 383 -32.23 -4.23 7.07
N GLU A 384 -31.35 -5.14 7.49
CA GLU A 384 -30.12 -5.48 6.74
C GLU A 384 -30.43 -6.29 5.46
N THR A 385 -31.70 -6.47 5.10
CA THR A 385 -32.21 -7.24 3.95
C THR A 385 -31.89 -6.71 2.55
N SER A 386 -31.16 -5.59 2.44
CA SER A 386 -30.47 -5.26 1.17
C SER A 386 -29.07 -5.89 1.05
N GLY A 387 -28.61 -6.59 2.09
CA GLY A 387 -27.34 -7.32 2.15
C GLY A 387 -27.37 -8.66 2.90
N LEU A 388 -28.49 -9.06 3.52
CA LEU A 388 -28.68 -10.42 4.01
C LEU A 388 -28.81 -11.38 2.85
N GLY A 389 -27.89 -12.35 2.81
CA GLY A 389 -27.93 -13.44 1.86
C GLY A 389 -29.15 -14.35 2.02
N CYS A 390 -29.24 -15.34 1.15
CA CYS A 390 -30.27 -16.33 1.12
C CYS A 390 -29.72 -17.53 1.90
N GLY A 391 -30.29 -17.83 3.07
CA GLY A 391 -29.74 -18.84 3.98
C GLY A 391 -30.60 -19.10 5.21
N ASP A 392 -30.13 -20.06 6.02
CA ASP A 392 -30.76 -20.43 7.27
C ASP A 392 -30.33 -19.46 8.37
N TYR A 393 -31.22 -18.56 8.76
CA TYR A 393 -30.98 -17.62 9.84
C TYR A 393 -31.69 -18.06 11.10
N TYR A 394 -30.96 -18.16 12.20
CA TYR A 394 -31.51 -18.49 13.50
C TYR A 394 -31.46 -17.27 14.40
N TYR A 395 -32.60 -16.98 15.02
CA TYR A 395 -32.74 -15.80 15.88
C TYR A 395 -32.96 -16.21 17.33
N LYS A 396 -32.33 -15.48 18.25
CA LYS A 396 -32.57 -15.57 19.69
C LYS A 396 -32.64 -14.16 20.25
N LEU A 397 -33.48 -13.96 21.27
CA LEU A 397 -33.61 -12.69 21.96
C LEU A 397 -33.19 -12.83 23.42
N LYS A 398 -32.63 -11.76 23.98
CA LYS A 398 -32.53 -11.57 25.43
C LYS A 398 -33.25 -10.26 25.80
N ALA A 399 -34.03 -10.29 26.86
CA ALA A 399 -34.59 -9.09 27.46
C ALA A 399 -33.59 -8.51 28.45
N GLU A 400 -33.46 -7.19 28.44
CA GLU A 400 -32.68 -6.44 29.42
C GLU A 400 -33.61 -5.53 30.22
N ALA A 401 -33.50 -5.64 31.54
CA ALA A 401 -34.14 -4.74 32.48
C ALA A 401 -33.25 -4.62 33.71
N CYS A 402 -33.17 -3.42 34.29
CA CYS A 402 -32.38 -3.16 35.50
C CYS A 402 -30.87 -3.44 35.36
N GLY A 403 -30.33 -3.33 34.14
CA GLY A 403 -28.95 -3.66 33.81
C GLY A 403 -28.61 -5.15 33.86
N ASN A 404 -29.63 -6.03 33.93
CA ASN A 404 -29.45 -7.49 33.88
C ASN A 404 -30.11 -8.06 32.62
N LEU A 405 -29.39 -8.94 31.93
CA LEU A 405 -29.90 -9.71 30.80
C LEU A 405 -30.62 -10.98 31.29
N SER A 406 -31.75 -11.28 30.66
CA SER A 406 -32.42 -12.58 30.80
C SER A 406 -31.55 -13.70 30.23
N VAL A 407 -31.94 -14.95 30.50
CA VAL A 407 -31.53 -16.07 29.64
C VAL A 407 -32.15 -15.91 28.25
N GLU A 408 -31.60 -16.58 27.25
CA GLU A 408 -32.10 -16.53 25.88
C GLU A 408 -33.54 -17.07 25.74
N SER A 409 -34.26 -16.53 24.76
CA SER A 409 -35.56 -17.05 24.31
C SER A 409 -35.44 -18.44 23.67
N ASN A 410 -36.58 -19.04 23.32
CA ASN A 410 -36.57 -20.07 22.27
C ASN A 410 -35.98 -19.48 20.99
N TRP A 411 -35.31 -20.31 20.18
CA TRP A 411 -34.92 -19.92 18.84
C TRP A 411 -36.07 -20.13 17.86
N ASP A 412 -36.05 -19.40 16.76
CA ASP A 412 -36.85 -19.70 15.56
C ASP A 412 -36.04 -19.41 14.29
N ASP A 413 -36.38 -20.06 13.19
CA ASP A 413 -35.68 -19.91 11.91
C ASP A 413 -36.39 -18.93 10.97
N GLY A 414 -35.62 -17.98 10.44
CA GLY A 414 -36.04 -17.05 9.38
C GLY A 414 -35.47 -17.47 8.04
N THR A 415 -35.62 -18.75 7.67
CA THR A 415 -35.02 -19.34 6.48
C THR A 415 -35.48 -18.63 5.21
N LEU A 416 -34.55 -17.97 4.52
CA LEU A 416 -34.75 -17.43 3.18
C LEU A 416 -34.39 -18.52 2.14
N PRO A 417 -34.86 -18.43 0.88
CA PRO A 417 -34.50 -19.41 -0.17
C PRO A 417 -32.96 -19.59 -0.29
N ALA A 418 -32.43 -20.59 -0.98
CA ALA A 418 -30.99 -20.59 -1.30
C ALA A 418 -30.71 -19.74 -2.57
N LYS A 419 -29.48 -19.26 -2.79
CA LYS A 419 -29.13 -18.51 -4.01
C LYS A 419 -29.32 -19.35 -5.30
N PRO A 420 -29.51 -18.73 -6.48
CA PRO A 420 -29.61 -19.45 -7.75
C PRO A 420 -28.41 -20.38 -8.02
N SER A 421 -28.65 -21.57 -8.58
CA SER A 421 -27.56 -22.42 -9.06
C SER A 421 -26.84 -21.78 -10.25
N CYS A 422 -25.68 -22.33 -10.57
CA CYS A 422 -24.95 -21.98 -11.77
C CYS A 422 -25.79 -22.08 -13.04
N VAL A 423 -25.70 -21.06 -13.89
CA VAL A 423 -26.13 -21.14 -15.29
C VAL A 423 -25.27 -22.17 -16.02
N SER A 424 -25.75 -22.67 -17.16
CA SER A 424 -25.01 -23.66 -17.96
C SER A 424 -25.05 -23.32 -19.45
N ASN A 425 -24.16 -23.91 -20.23
CA ASN A 425 -24.07 -23.72 -21.68
C ASN A 425 -23.90 -22.25 -22.06
N ILE A 426 -23.02 -21.54 -21.35
CA ILE A 426 -22.63 -20.19 -21.76
C ILE A 426 -21.95 -20.31 -23.14
N LEU A 427 -22.33 -19.44 -24.07
CA LEU A 427 -21.77 -19.36 -25.42
C LEU A 427 -21.62 -17.89 -25.81
N ALA A 428 -20.41 -17.48 -26.18
CA ALA A 428 -20.11 -16.17 -26.75
C ALA A 428 -19.71 -16.32 -28.23
N VAL A 429 -20.30 -15.53 -29.12
CA VAL A 429 -19.98 -15.51 -30.55
C VAL A 429 -19.86 -14.08 -31.06
N ASN A 430 -18.91 -13.83 -31.98
CA ASN A 430 -18.73 -12.52 -32.60
C ASN A 430 -20.03 -12.11 -33.33
N SER A 431 -20.42 -10.85 -33.18
CA SER A 431 -21.52 -10.26 -33.93
C SER A 431 -21.07 -9.88 -35.35
N ALA A 432 -22.03 -9.50 -36.19
CA ALA A 432 -21.74 -8.90 -37.50
C ALA A 432 -21.32 -7.42 -37.39
N THR A 433 -21.48 -6.81 -36.21
CA THR A 433 -21.06 -5.44 -35.91
C THR A 433 -19.78 -5.48 -35.09
N GLU A 434 -18.77 -4.70 -35.49
CA GLU A 434 -17.56 -4.54 -34.67
C GLU A 434 -17.90 -3.94 -33.29
N GLY A 435 -17.23 -4.47 -32.26
CA GLY A 435 -17.44 -4.07 -30.87
C GLY A 435 -18.71 -4.65 -30.22
N GLU A 436 -19.38 -5.59 -30.90
CA GLU A 436 -20.52 -6.34 -30.37
C GLU A 436 -20.26 -7.85 -30.28
N VAL A 437 -20.68 -8.46 -29.17
CA VAL A 437 -20.62 -9.91 -28.93
C VAL A 437 -21.99 -10.43 -28.53
N ASN A 438 -22.44 -11.51 -29.15
CA ASN A 438 -23.67 -12.21 -28.76
C ASN A 438 -23.35 -13.26 -27.69
N VAL A 439 -23.87 -13.08 -26.48
CA VAL A 439 -23.72 -14.03 -25.37
C VAL A 439 -25.06 -14.72 -25.12
N SER A 440 -25.05 -16.04 -24.98
CA SER A 440 -26.24 -16.87 -24.70
C SER A 440 -25.97 -17.91 -23.63
N TRP A 441 -27.00 -18.36 -22.92
CA TRP A 441 -26.89 -19.27 -21.78
C TRP A 441 -28.20 -20.05 -21.54
N THR A 442 -28.12 -21.10 -20.74
CA THR A 442 -29.26 -21.84 -20.19
C THR A 442 -29.48 -21.44 -18.73
N LEU A 443 -30.69 -20.96 -18.43
CA LEU A 443 -31.05 -20.57 -17.07
C LEU A 443 -31.09 -21.77 -16.10
N PRO A 444 -30.67 -21.59 -14.84
CA PRO A 444 -30.83 -22.60 -13.80
C PRO A 444 -32.30 -22.83 -13.49
N THR A 445 -32.65 -24.09 -13.22
CA THR A 445 -34.00 -24.49 -12.76
C THR A 445 -34.02 -24.82 -11.26
N THR A 446 -32.85 -24.78 -10.62
CA THR A 446 -32.67 -25.08 -9.20
C THR A 446 -31.82 -24.01 -8.53
N ARG A 447 -31.91 -23.94 -7.20
CA ARG A 447 -31.05 -23.18 -6.30
C ARG A 447 -29.91 -24.07 -5.81
N THR A 448 -28.88 -23.51 -5.18
CA THR A 448 -27.66 -24.25 -4.80
C THR A 448 -27.91 -25.41 -3.81
N ASP A 449 -29.01 -25.36 -3.07
CA ASP A 449 -29.47 -26.42 -2.17
C ASP A 449 -30.33 -27.51 -2.88
N GLY A 450 -30.58 -27.36 -4.19
CA GLY A 450 -31.41 -28.25 -5.01
C GLY A 450 -32.90 -27.91 -5.02
N SER A 451 -33.35 -26.88 -4.29
CA SER A 451 -34.74 -26.40 -4.37
C SER A 451 -35.05 -25.78 -5.73
N ALA A 452 -36.33 -25.72 -6.11
CA ALA A 452 -36.71 -25.23 -7.44
C ALA A 452 -36.56 -23.71 -7.57
N LEU A 453 -36.09 -23.24 -8.72
CA LEU A 453 -36.06 -21.82 -9.12
C LEU A 453 -37.03 -21.60 -10.27
N ALA A 454 -38.12 -20.86 -10.05
CA ALA A 454 -39.04 -20.50 -11.12
C ALA A 454 -38.50 -19.31 -11.93
N PRO A 455 -38.77 -19.22 -13.25
CA PRO A 455 -38.36 -18.06 -14.04
C PRO A 455 -38.94 -16.72 -13.56
N SER A 456 -40.08 -16.74 -12.85
CA SER A 456 -40.67 -15.56 -12.22
C SER A 456 -39.85 -15.03 -11.03
N ASP A 457 -39.01 -15.88 -10.46
CA ASP A 457 -38.17 -15.55 -9.31
C ASP A 457 -36.81 -15.00 -9.75
N ILE A 458 -36.56 -14.88 -11.06
CA ILE A 458 -35.36 -14.29 -11.65
C ILE A 458 -35.63 -12.82 -11.93
N LEU A 459 -34.95 -11.95 -11.19
CA LEU A 459 -35.11 -10.50 -11.31
C LEU A 459 -34.17 -9.92 -12.37
N TYR A 460 -32.90 -10.36 -12.38
CA TYR A 460 -31.91 -9.95 -13.35
C TYR A 460 -31.01 -11.10 -13.81
N VAL A 461 -30.44 -10.95 -15.00
CA VAL A 461 -29.26 -11.68 -15.44
C VAL A 461 -28.10 -10.70 -15.55
N LYS A 462 -27.00 -11.00 -14.88
CA LYS A 462 -25.75 -10.23 -14.88
C LYS A 462 -24.75 -10.94 -15.78
N ILE A 463 -24.28 -10.22 -16.79
CA ILE A 463 -23.28 -10.70 -17.73
C ILE A 463 -21.97 -10.01 -17.39
N TYR A 464 -20.98 -10.80 -17.06
CA TYR A 464 -19.63 -10.36 -16.77
C TYR A 464 -18.75 -10.59 -17.98
N ALA A 465 -17.99 -9.57 -18.37
CA ALA A 465 -17.05 -9.61 -19.47
C ALA A 465 -15.77 -8.90 -19.03
N ASP A 466 -14.62 -9.58 -19.13
CA ASP A 466 -13.31 -8.99 -18.79
C ASP A 466 -12.21 -9.53 -19.72
N THR A 467 -11.08 -8.84 -19.78
CA THR A 467 -9.89 -9.22 -20.59
C THR A 467 -8.95 -10.18 -19.87
N ALA A 468 -9.24 -10.50 -18.61
CA ALA A 468 -8.50 -11.46 -17.81
C ALA A 468 -9.45 -12.50 -17.18
N SER A 469 -9.02 -13.77 -17.20
CA SER A 469 -9.77 -14.87 -16.59
C SER A 469 -9.74 -14.78 -15.06
N GLY A 470 -10.88 -15.06 -14.43
CA GLY A 470 -10.97 -15.20 -12.96
C GLY A 470 -10.72 -13.92 -12.15
N THR A 471 -10.78 -12.74 -12.76
CA THR A 471 -10.72 -11.46 -12.05
C THR A 471 -12.01 -11.20 -11.27
N PRO A 472 -12.00 -10.33 -10.24
CA PRO A 472 -13.24 -9.85 -9.64
C PRO A 472 -13.95 -9.01 -10.70
N TYR A 473 -14.85 -9.64 -11.47
CA TYR A 473 -15.55 -9.05 -12.61
C TYR A 473 -16.27 -7.76 -12.18
N SER A 474 -15.60 -6.62 -12.37
CA SER A 474 -16.03 -5.32 -11.83
C SER A 474 -16.99 -4.60 -12.78
N ASN A 475 -16.99 -4.98 -14.05
CA ASN A 475 -17.92 -4.50 -15.06
C ASN A 475 -18.98 -5.58 -15.36
N GLN A 476 -20.24 -5.21 -15.20
CA GLN A 476 -21.39 -6.08 -15.46
C GLN A 476 -22.43 -5.39 -16.34
N THR A 477 -23.04 -6.16 -17.23
CA THR A 477 -24.24 -5.75 -17.96
C THR A 477 -25.44 -6.45 -17.34
N ILE A 478 -26.42 -5.67 -16.88
CA ILE A 478 -27.62 -6.16 -16.21
C ILE A 478 -28.79 -6.22 -17.19
N VAL A 479 -29.43 -7.38 -17.29
CA VAL A 479 -30.59 -7.62 -18.14
C VAL A 479 -31.77 -8.02 -17.27
N THR A 480 -32.92 -7.36 -17.41
CA THR A 480 -34.09 -7.63 -16.55
C THR A 480 -34.83 -8.91 -16.94
N GLY A 481 -35.14 -9.71 -15.93
CA GLY A 481 -35.92 -10.95 -16.02
C GLY A 481 -35.13 -12.15 -16.55
N ALA A 482 -35.85 -13.25 -16.76
CA ALA A 482 -35.33 -14.54 -17.21
C ALA A 482 -34.96 -14.58 -18.72
N GLN A 483 -34.06 -13.71 -19.17
CA GLN A 483 -33.51 -13.76 -20.53
C GLN A 483 -32.49 -14.89 -20.68
N THR A 484 -32.30 -15.39 -21.90
CA THR A 484 -31.35 -16.48 -22.24
C THR A 484 -30.23 -16.04 -23.17
N SER A 485 -30.22 -14.77 -23.59
CA SER A 485 -29.22 -14.21 -24.50
C SER A 485 -29.24 -12.68 -24.46
N HIS A 486 -28.09 -12.08 -24.75
CA HIS A 486 -27.95 -10.63 -24.89
C HIS A 486 -26.81 -10.27 -25.86
N VAL A 487 -26.92 -9.10 -26.48
CA VAL A 487 -25.85 -8.52 -27.31
C VAL A 487 -25.09 -7.51 -26.45
N LEU A 488 -23.82 -7.79 -26.15
CA LEU A 488 -22.94 -6.86 -25.47
C LEU A 488 -22.34 -5.90 -26.50
N SER A 489 -22.43 -4.60 -26.26
CA SER A 489 -21.79 -3.55 -27.08
C SER A 489 -20.65 -2.88 -26.30
N GLY A 490 -19.70 -2.25 -27.01
CA GLY A 490 -18.57 -1.55 -26.38
C GLY A 490 -17.45 -2.48 -25.93
N ILE A 491 -17.43 -3.71 -26.44
CA ILE A 491 -16.35 -4.67 -26.27
C ILE A 491 -15.20 -4.25 -27.19
N SER A 492 -13.96 -4.19 -26.68
CA SER A 492 -12.82 -3.86 -27.54
C SER A 492 -12.58 -4.99 -28.54
N SER A 493 -12.33 -4.62 -29.80
CA SER A 493 -11.83 -5.54 -30.81
C SER A 493 -10.36 -5.93 -30.53
N CYS A 494 -9.85 -6.97 -31.21
CA CYS A 494 -8.48 -7.49 -31.08
C CYS A 494 -8.11 -8.00 -29.68
N SER A 495 -9.09 -8.42 -28.88
CA SER A 495 -8.84 -8.78 -27.47
C SER A 495 -9.46 -10.13 -27.15
N THR A 496 -8.78 -10.93 -26.31
CA THR A 496 -9.43 -12.09 -25.70
C THR A 496 -10.29 -11.61 -24.55
N TRP A 497 -11.59 -11.87 -24.64
CA TRP A 497 -12.54 -11.58 -23.57
C TRP A 497 -13.04 -12.88 -22.96
N TYR A 498 -13.19 -12.87 -21.64
CA TYR A 498 -13.74 -13.94 -20.83
C TYR A 498 -15.13 -13.55 -20.37
N PHE A 499 -16.11 -14.42 -20.63
CA PHE A 499 -17.52 -14.19 -20.37
C PHE A 499 -18.02 -15.15 -19.31
N ASN A 500 -18.71 -14.61 -18.31
CA ASN A 500 -19.45 -15.37 -17.31
C ASN A 500 -20.85 -14.76 -17.14
N VAL A 501 -21.81 -15.56 -16.67
CA VAL A 501 -23.19 -15.14 -16.51
C VAL A 501 -23.69 -15.60 -15.16
N VAL A 502 -24.36 -14.71 -14.44
CA VAL A 502 -24.97 -14.96 -13.14
C VAL A 502 -26.41 -14.51 -13.16
N VAL A 503 -27.26 -15.21 -12.43
CA VAL A 503 -28.66 -14.84 -12.24
C VAL A 503 -28.80 -14.19 -10.87
N GLU A 504 -29.49 -13.05 -10.82
CA GLU A 504 -29.99 -12.43 -9.59
C GLU A 504 -31.46 -12.80 -9.40
N ASP A 505 -31.82 -13.35 -8.24
CA ASP A 505 -33.21 -13.65 -7.92
C ASP A 505 -34.00 -12.46 -7.37
N ALA A 506 -35.30 -12.62 -7.18
CA ALA A 506 -36.20 -11.62 -6.60
C ALA A 506 -35.90 -11.29 -5.13
N CYS A 507 -35.04 -12.08 -4.48
CA CYS A 507 -34.54 -11.82 -3.13
C CYS A 507 -33.22 -11.00 -3.16
N GLY A 508 -32.70 -10.66 -4.36
CA GLY A 508 -31.48 -9.85 -4.54
C GLY A 508 -30.18 -10.68 -4.57
N HIS A 509 -30.26 -12.00 -4.71
CA HIS A 509 -29.08 -12.87 -4.64
C HIS A 509 -28.47 -13.17 -5.98
N ASP A 510 -27.19 -12.85 -6.11
CA ASP A 510 -26.35 -13.38 -7.17
C ASP A 510 -26.07 -14.86 -6.97
N GLY A 511 -26.34 -15.66 -7.99
CA GLY A 511 -25.84 -17.02 -8.10
C GLY A 511 -24.30 -17.08 -8.09
N GLU A 512 -23.75 -18.27 -7.99
CA GLU A 512 -22.29 -18.44 -8.06
C GLU A 512 -21.75 -18.11 -9.44
N LEU A 513 -20.55 -17.50 -9.48
CA LEU A 513 -19.76 -17.43 -10.69
C LEU A 513 -19.40 -18.85 -11.13
N CYS A 514 -19.80 -19.21 -12.33
CA CYS A 514 -19.64 -20.56 -12.83
C CYS A 514 -18.23 -20.73 -13.38
N SER A 515 -17.28 -20.97 -12.48
CA SER A 515 -15.86 -21.13 -12.80
C SER A 515 -15.58 -22.22 -13.84
N GLY A 516 -16.46 -23.22 -13.95
CA GLY A 516 -16.40 -24.27 -14.98
C GLY A 516 -17.09 -23.94 -16.31
N GLU A 517 -17.81 -22.82 -16.39
CA GLU A 517 -18.60 -22.39 -17.56
C GLU A 517 -18.11 -21.06 -18.14
N GLU A 518 -16.98 -20.52 -17.66
CA GLU A 518 -16.36 -19.33 -18.26
C GLU A 518 -15.93 -19.64 -19.70
N VAL A 519 -16.37 -18.80 -20.64
CA VAL A 519 -16.03 -18.94 -22.06
C VAL A 519 -15.13 -17.79 -22.49
N SER A 520 -14.01 -18.11 -23.12
CA SER A 520 -13.17 -17.14 -23.80
C SER A 520 -13.59 -16.98 -25.27
N LEU A 521 -13.66 -15.74 -25.76
CA LEU A 521 -13.85 -15.41 -27.17
C LEU A 521 -12.82 -14.34 -27.55
N PHE A 522 -12.08 -14.60 -28.63
CA PHE A 522 -11.25 -13.58 -29.27
C PHE A 522 -12.14 -12.70 -30.16
N THR A 523 -12.19 -11.42 -29.85
CA THR A 523 -13.06 -10.46 -30.54
C THR A 523 -12.37 -9.98 -31.82
N SER A 524 -12.68 -10.62 -32.94
CA SER A 524 -12.21 -10.18 -34.26
C SER A 524 -13.32 -9.44 -35.01
N ALA A 525 -12.94 -8.37 -35.73
CA ALA A 525 -13.85 -7.71 -36.65
C ALA A 525 -14.00 -8.56 -37.92
N PRO A 526 -15.23 -8.74 -38.45
CA PRO A 526 -15.42 -9.09 -39.85
C PRO A 526 -15.08 -7.86 -40.69
N CYS A 527 -13.89 -7.85 -41.30
CA CYS A 527 -13.31 -6.89 -42.27
C CYS A 527 -13.97 -5.49 -42.35
N ASP A 528 -13.27 -4.44 -41.91
CA ASP A 528 -13.79 -3.07 -41.92
C ASP A 528 -13.48 -2.31 -43.23
N ALA A 529 -14.00 -1.09 -43.42
CA ALA A 529 -13.86 -0.37 -44.70
C ALA A 529 -12.68 0.63 -44.74
N ASP A 530 -12.03 0.85 -43.60
CA ASP A 530 -10.87 1.71 -43.46
C ASP A 530 -9.59 0.88 -43.66
N PRO A 531 -8.56 1.38 -44.39
CA PRO A 531 -7.31 0.63 -44.53
C PRO A 531 -6.58 0.50 -43.18
N PRO A 532 -5.82 -0.59 -42.97
CA PRO A 532 -5.05 -0.77 -41.73
C PRO A 532 -4.09 0.37 -41.46
N GLN A 533 -3.71 0.53 -40.20
CA GLN A 533 -2.68 1.48 -39.80
C GLN A 533 -1.36 1.17 -40.53
N PRO A 534 -0.72 2.18 -41.15
CA PRO A 534 0.57 2.00 -41.79
C PRO A 534 1.66 1.71 -40.75
N PRO A 535 2.71 0.93 -41.09
CA PRO A 535 3.85 0.75 -40.21
C PRO A 535 4.44 2.10 -39.81
N ALA A 536 4.65 2.33 -38.52
CA ALA A 536 5.06 3.65 -38.01
C ALA A 536 6.39 4.10 -38.64
N TYR A 537 7.33 3.17 -38.77
CA TYR A 537 8.58 3.28 -39.51
C TYR A 537 8.93 1.90 -40.05
N VAL A 538 9.85 1.85 -41.00
CA VAL A 538 10.65 0.65 -41.26
C VAL A 538 12.06 0.98 -40.80
N ALA A 539 12.80 0.00 -40.30
CA ALA A 539 14.21 0.09 -39.99
C ALA A 539 14.91 -0.93 -40.88
N VAL A 540 16.05 -0.55 -41.42
CA VAL A 540 16.84 -1.40 -42.29
C VAL A 540 18.19 -1.63 -41.61
N THR A 541 18.50 -2.90 -41.36
CA THR A 541 19.83 -3.33 -40.96
C THR A 541 20.55 -3.83 -42.20
N GLU A 542 21.71 -3.23 -42.46
CA GLU A 542 22.51 -3.47 -43.66
C GLU A 542 23.37 -4.72 -43.49
N HIS A 543 23.24 -5.68 -44.40
CA HIS A 543 24.12 -6.85 -44.52
C HIS A 543 24.71 -6.92 -45.93
N ASP A 544 25.48 -7.96 -46.23
CA ASP A 544 26.32 -8.06 -47.42
C ASP A 544 25.55 -8.37 -48.71
N ASP A 545 24.63 -9.32 -48.67
CA ASP A 545 23.74 -9.66 -49.80
C ASP A 545 22.25 -9.66 -49.44
N TYR A 546 21.92 -9.17 -48.24
CA TYR A 546 20.55 -9.02 -47.79
C TYR A 546 20.34 -7.75 -46.95
N LEU A 547 19.08 -7.40 -46.74
CA LEU A 547 18.66 -6.34 -45.83
C LEU A 547 17.66 -6.93 -44.83
N ASP A 548 17.95 -6.80 -43.54
CA ASP A 548 16.99 -7.13 -42.50
C ASP A 548 16.08 -5.92 -42.28
N LEU A 549 14.79 -6.14 -42.47
CA LEU A 549 13.75 -5.13 -42.33
C LEU A 549 13.01 -5.36 -41.02
N GLU A 550 12.96 -4.35 -40.19
CA GLU A 550 12.16 -4.36 -38.97
C GLU A 550 11.13 -3.24 -38.98
N TRP A 551 9.91 -3.53 -38.56
CA TRP A 551 8.90 -2.49 -38.30
C TRP A 551 8.05 -2.86 -37.09
N PRO A 552 7.44 -1.89 -36.38
CA PRO A 552 6.52 -2.21 -35.31
C PRO A 552 5.35 -3.07 -35.82
N SER A 553 5.02 -4.15 -35.11
CA SER A 553 3.87 -4.97 -35.49
C SER A 553 2.58 -4.17 -35.33
N ASN A 554 1.67 -4.32 -36.30
CA ASN A 554 0.35 -3.75 -36.20
C ASN A 554 -0.50 -4.64 -35.28
N SER A 555 -0.66 -4.18 -34.03
CA SER A 555 -1.50 -4.82 -33.02
C SER A 555 -2.85 -4.11 -32.83
N VAL A 556 -3.20 -3.18 -33.71
CA VAL A 556 -4.38 -2.31 -33.59
C VAL A 556 -5.48 -2.75 -34.55
N ASP A 557 -5.12 -3.22 -35.75
CA ASP A 557 -6.06 -3.66 -36.78
C ASP A 557 -6.27 -5.19 -36.74
N CYS A 558 -7.52 -5.62 -36.52
CA CYS A 558 -7.86 -7.01 -36.22
C CYS A 558 -8.06 -7.88 -37.48
N ASP A 559 -8.20 -7.22 -38.62
CA ASP A 559 -8.35 -7.81 -39.94
C ASP A 559 -7.08 -7.65 -40.77
N LEU A 560 -5.93 -7.38 -40.14
CA LEU A 560 -4.63 -7.34 -40.80
C LEU A 560 -4.30 -8.71 -41.42
N ALA A 561 -4.31 -8.80 -42.75
CA ALA A 561 -3.88 -9.99 -43.48
C ALA A 561 -2.35 -10.09 -43.56
N GLY A 562 -1.66 -8.95 -43.67
CA GLY A 562 -0.24 -8.94 -43.97
C GLY A 562 0.36 -7.59 -44.29
N TYR A 563 1.51 -7.62 -44.94
CA TYR A 563 2.28 -6.46 -45.34
C TYR A 563 2.71 -6.56 -46.80
N ARG A 564 2.93 -5.41 -47.45
CA ARG A 564 3.64 -5.35 -48.74
C ARG A 564 4.94 -4.59 -48.59
N VAL A 565 6.05 -5.22 -49.00
CA VAL A 565 7.39 -4.63 -48.99
C VAL A 565 7.74 -4.11 -50.38
N TYR A 566 7.89 -2.81 -50.48
CA TYR A 566 8.34 -2.10 -51.69
C TYR A 566 9.83 -1.82 -51.58
N TYR A 567 10.63 -2.21 -52.57
CA TYR A 567 12.06 -1.92 -52.62
C TYR A 567 12.53 -1.50 -54.02
N GLY A 568 13.61 -0.72 -54.10
CA GLY A 568 14.26 -0.32 -55.35
C GLY A 568 15.47 0.58 -55.13
N THR A 569 16.21 0.90 -56.18
CA THR A 569 17.50 1.63 -56.06
C THR A 569 17.40 3.15 -56.29
N THR A 570 16.17 3.69 -56.33
CA THR A 570 15.91 5.12 -56.57
C THR A 570 15.20 5.76 -55.38
N LEU A 571 15.83 6.76 -54.77
CA LEU A 571 15.24 7.58 -53.72
C LEU A 571 13.93 8.23 -54.20
N GLY A 572 12.86 8.11 -53.43
CA GLY A 572 11.52 8.60 -53.77
C GLY A 572 10.75 7.72 -54.75
N GLY A 573 11.29 6.55 -55.09
CA GLY A 573 10.75 5.62 -56.08
C GLY A 573 11.10 5.97 -57.53
N PRO A 574 10.73 5.11 -58.50
CA PRO A 574 9.88 3.93 -58.35
C PRO A 574 10.57 2.78 -57.61
N TYR A 575 9.87 2.14 -56.66
CA TYR A 575 10.32 0.93 -55.95
C TYR A 575 10.13 -0.31 -56.83
N ASN A 576 10.94 -0.45 -57.86
CA ASN A 576 10.83 -1.46 -58.91
C ASN A 576 11.97 -2.50 -58.88
N GLY A 577 12.50 -2.81 -57.70
CA GLY A 577 13.50 -3.87 -57.51
C GLY A 577 12.99 -5.23 -57.99
N ASN A 578 13.88 -6.04 -58.58
CA ASN A 578 13.56 -7.35 -59.16
C ASN A 578 14.62 -8.42 -58.88
N ASP A 579 15.60 -8.08 -58.05
CA ASP A 579 16.81 -8.81 -57.78
C ASP A 579 16.74 -9.61 -56.47
N ALA A 580 15.85 -9.25 -55.55
CA ALA A 580 15.64 -10.03 -54.33
C ALA A 580 15.14 -11.44 -54.65
N ALA A 581 15.58 -12.43 -53.86
CA ALA A 581 15.21 -13.83 -54.03
C ALA A 581 13.72 -14.09 -53.79
N GLU A 582 13.10 -13.28 -52.93
CA GLU A 582 11.68 -13.35 -52.56
C GLU A 582 10.74 -12.83 -53.66
N GLY A 583 11.28 -12.12 -54.67
CA GLY A 583 10.57 -11.72 -55.87
C GLY A 583 10.62 -10.22 -56.16
N PRO A 584 9.93 -9.78 -57.23
CA PRO A 584 9.87 -8.37 -57.60
C PRO A 584 9.02 -7.55 -56.63
N SER A 585 9.39 -6.29 -56.44
CA SER A 585 8.63 -5.32 -55.64
C SER A 585 7.25 -5.01 -56.24
N PRO A 586 6.15 -4.95 -55.45
CA PRO A 586 6.09 -5.27 -54.03
C PRO A 586 6.01 -6.77 -53.73
N ILE A 587 6.64 -7.18 -52.63
CA ILE A 587 6.53 -8.54 -52.09
C ILE A 587 5.40 -8.58 -51.06
N GLU A 588 4.45 -9.51 -51.24
CA GLU A 588 3.33 -9.71 -50.30
C GLU A 588 3.69 -10.75 -49.25
N ILE A 589 3.43 -10.42 -47.98
CA ILE A 589 3.84 -11.26 -46.85
C ILE A 589 2.69 -11.33 -45.85
N SER A 590 2.37 -12.55 -45.41
CA SER A 590 1.33 -12.78 -44.40
C SER A 590 1.80 -12.32 -43.01
N ALA A 591 0.91 -11.71 -42.23
CA ALA A 591 1.27 -11.10 -40.94
C ALA A 591 1.82 -12.14 -39.93
N ASP A 592 1.30 -13.36 -39.93
CA ASP A 592 1.71 -14.48 -39.08
C ASP A 592 3.15 -14.97 -39.34
N LEU A 593 3.66 -14.76 -40.56
CA LEU A 593 5.01 -15.18 -40.94
C LEU A 593 6.11 -14.21 -40.47
N VAL A 594 5.77 -12.95 -40.23
CA VAL A 594 6.75 -11.89 -39.94
C VAL A 594 6.63 -11.31 -38.53
N THR A 595 5.54 -11.57 -37.81
CA THR A 595 5.29 -10.96 -36.50
C THR A 595 5.92 -11.75 -35.36
N TYR A 596 6.89 -11.14 -34.68
CA TYR A 596 7.59 -11.67 -33.51
C TYR A 596 7.37 -10.74 -32.31
N GLY A 597 6.27 -10.95 -31.60
CA GLY A 597 5.85 -10.07 -30.50
C GLY A 597 5.44 -8.68 -31.00
N ASN A 598 6.11 -7.63 -30.50
CA ASN A 598 5.78 -6.24 -30.84
C ASN A 598 6.52 -5.72 -32.09
N LEU A 599 7.26 -6.59 -32.79
CA LEU A 599 8.03 -6.26 -33.98
C LEU A 599 7.68 -7.24 -35.10
N CYS A 600 7.65 -6.73 -36.31
CA CYS A 600 7.71 -7.52 -37.53
C CYS A 600 9.14 -7.53 -38.05
N ARG A 601 9.60 -8.69 -38.51
CA ARG A 601 10.92 -8.90 -39.09
C ARG A 601 10.77 -9.59 -40.44
N TYR A 602 11.48 -9.08 -41.44
CA TYR A 602 11.52 -9.70 -42.74
C TYR A 602 12.89 -9.50 -43.38
N GLN A 603 13.43 -10.56 -43.97
CA GLN A 603 14.72 -10.52 -44.62
C GLN A 603 14.53 -10.45 -46.13
N LEU A 604 15.17 -9.48 -46.78
CA LEU A 604 15.18 -9.32 -48.22
C LEU A 604 16.56 -9.79 -48.75
N THR A 605 16.63 -11.01 -49.28
CA THR A 605 17.91 -11.69 -49.64
C THR A 605 18.23 -11.64 -51.12
N GLY A 606 19.48 -11.99 -51.48
CA GLY A 606 19.92 -12.09 -52.88
C GLY A 606 20.10 -10.74 -53.58
N LEU A 607 20.24 -9.67 -52.81
CA LEU A 607 20.44 -8.32 -53.29
C LEU A 607 21.85 -8.14 -53.86
N GLY A 608 22.00 -7.18 -54.77
CA GLY A 608 23.29 -6.84 -55.36
C GLY A 608 24.27 -6.32 -54.31
N SER A 609 25.49 -6.87 -54.28
CA SER A 609 26.56 -6.41 -53.39
C SER A 609 26.87 -4.91 -53.57
N CYS A 610 27.16 -4.20 -52.48
CA CYS A 610 27.54 -2.79 -52.48
C CYS A 610 26.52 -1.89 -53.23
N THR A 611 25.22 -2.21 -53.12
CA THR A 611 24.12 -1.51 -53.80
C THR A 611 23.20 -0.85 -52.78
N GLU A 612 22.82 0.38 -53.07
CA GLU A 612 21.88 1.15 -52.24
C GLU A 612 20.43 0.87 -52.65
N TYR A 613 19.63 0.48 -51.66
CA TYR A 613 18.20 0.24 -51.80
C TYR A 613 17.41 1.19 -50.90
N TYR A 614 16.21 1.52 -51.36
CA TYR A 614 15.21 2.28 -50.62
C TYR A 614 13.99 1.40 -50.43
N VAL A 615 13.55 1.26 -49.18
CA VAL A 615 12.50 0.33 -48.77
C VAL A 615 11.33 1.08 -48.15
N LYS A 616 10.11 0.62 -48.44
CA LYS A 616 8.86 1.10 -47.85
C LYS A 616 7.92 -0.06 -47.59
N VAL A 617 7.24 -0.05 -46.45
CA VAL A 617 6.30 -1.13 -46.08
C VAL A 617 4.89 -0.57 -45.93
N THR A 618 3.88 -1.28 -46.43
CA THR A 618 2.45 -1.01 -46.22
C THR A 618 1.80 -2.20 -45.50
N SER A 619 0.68 -1.93 -44.84
CA SER A 619 -0.18 -2.93 -44.21
C SER A 619 -1.38 -3.22 -45.12
N VAL A 620 -1.82 -4.48 -45.18
CA VAL A 620 -2.99 -4.91 -45.96
C VAL A 620 -3.96 -5.72 -45.10
N ASP A 621 -5.26 -5.49 -45.27
CA ASP A 621 -6.32 -6.21 -44.55
C ASP A 621 -6.81 -7.48 -45.29
N GLU A 622 -7.70 -8.22 -44.63
CA GLU A 622 -8.39 -9.41 -45.13
C GLU A 622 -9.63 -9.08 -45.99
N CYS A 623 -9.88 -7.80 -46.33
CA CYS A 623 -11.00 -7.41 -47.17
C CYS A 623 -10.89 -7.99 -48.59
N ILE A 624 -12.04 -8.08 -49.27
CA ILE A 624 -12.09 -8.46 -50.69
C ILE A 624 -12.79 -7.36 -51.50
N PRO A 625 -12.06 -6.52 -52.25
CA PRO A 625 -10.59 -6.46 -52.37
C PRO A 625 -9.90 -5.88 -51.11
N ALA A 626 -8.66 -6.27 -50.86
CA ALA A 626 -7.89 -5.82 -49.70
C ALA A 626 -7.64 -4.31 -49.76
N ASN A 627 -7.90 -3.60 -48.66
CA ASN A 627 -7.49 -2.22 -48.50
C ASN A 627 -6.02 -2.18 -48.06
N GLU A 628 -5.28 -1.24 -48.63
CA GLU A 628 -3.86 -1.06 -48.35
C GLU A 628 -3.62 0.29 -47.70
N SER A 629 -2.83 0.30 -46.64
CA SER A 629 -2.44 1.51 -45.93
C SER A 629 -1.61 2.43 -46.83
N VAL A 630 -1.42 3.69 -46.41
CA VAL A 630 -0.28 4.46 -46.92
C VAL A 630 1.02 3.76 -46.53
N GLY A 631 2.12 3.91 -47.26
CA GLY A 631 3.39 3.30 -46.82
C GLY A 631 3.95 3.99 -45.57
N SER A 632 4.92 3.36 -44.92
CA SER A 632 5.62 3.85 -43.72
C SER A 632 5.99 5.34 -43.75
N SER A 633 6.07 5.96 -42.56
CA SER A 633 6.22 7.43 -42.41
C SER A 633 7.46 8.04 -43.08
N GLY A 634 8.44 7.20 -43.42
CA GLY A 634 9.55 7.47 -44.34
C GLY A 634 9.81 6.28 -45.26
N GLU A 635 10.52 6.52 -46.35
CA GLU A 635 11.32 5.47 -47.00
C GLU A 635 12.65 5.39 -46.24
N GLU A 636 13.12 4.18 -45.97
CA GLU A 636 14.46 3.99 -45.40
C GLU A 636 15.44 3.57 -46.47
N MET A 637 16.65 4.08 -46.33
CA MET A 637 17.79 3.69 -47.14
C MET A 637 18.54 2.57 -46.43
N GLY A 638 18.87 1.52 -47.16
CA GLY A 638 19.80 0.48 -46.75
C GLY A 638 20.77 0.18 -47.88
N GLN A 639 22.05 0.28 -47.61
CA GLN A 639 23.11 -0.12 -48.50
C GLN A 639 23.59 -1.51 -48.14
N THR A 640 23.59 -2.46 -49.09
CA THR A 640 24.25 -3.74 -48.82
C THR A 640 25.74 -3.48 -48.56
N SER A 641 26.18 -3.82 -47.35
CA SER A 641 27.50 -3.48 -46.80
C SER A 641 28.59 -4.32 -47.45
N CYS A 642 29.79 -3.76 -47.62
CA CYS A 642 30.94 -4.52 -48.09
C CYS A 642 31.82 -5.01 -46.91
N VAL A 643 31.28 -5.18 -45.68
CA VAL A 643 32.08 -5.33 -44.44
C VAL A 643 31.60 -6.48 -43.53
N SER A 644 32.51 -7.39 -43.20
CA SER A 644 32.34 -8.65 -42.45
C SER A 644 32.34 -8.51 -40.92
N CYS A 645 31.81 -9.54 -40.22
CA CYS A 645 32.13 -9.86 -38.81
C CYS A 645 33.65 -9.72 -38.53
N GLN A 646 34.02 -9.12 -37.39
CA GLN A 646 35.42 -8.88 -37.01
C GLN A 646 35.95 -10.02 -36.12
N ILE A 647 36.25 -11.18 -36.72
CA ILE A 647 37.24 -12.10 -36.13
C ILE A 647 38.60 -11.67 -36.71
N ASP A 648 39.54 -11.29 -35.85
CA ASP A 648 40.91 -10.93 -36.29
C ASP A 648 41.49 -12.11 -37.09
N ALA A 649 42.06 -11.84 -38.27
CA ALA A 649 42.68 -12.86 -39.13
C ALA A 649 43.81 -13.66 -38.44
N ASN A 650 44.21 -13.24 -37.24
CA ASN A 650 45.20 -13.90 -36.38
C ASN A 650 44.58 -14.81 -35.30
N CYS A 651 43.26 -14.88 -35.16
CA CYS A 651 42.57 -15.74 -34.20
C CYS A 651 42.12 -17.03 -34.89
N VAL A 652 43.04 -17.95 -35.13
CA VAL A 652 42.64 -19.21 -35.76
C VAL A 652 43.28 -20.46 -35.18
N SER A 653 42.39 -21.45 -35.11
CA SER A 653 42.46 -22.83 -34.65
C SER A 653 43.84 -23.42 -34.36
N TRP A 654 43.97 -23.93 -33.15
CA TRP A 654 44.87 -25.03 -32.88
C TRP A 654 44.05 -26.30 -32.83
N ALA A 655 44.60 -27.36 -33.40
CA ALA A 655 43.98 -28.65 -33.40
C ALA A 655 44.93 -29.62 -32.68
N VAL A 656 44.38 -30.73 -32.21
CA VAL A 656 44.91 -31.51 -31.10
C VAL A 656 44.78 -33.02 -31.31
N ASP A 657 45.77 -33.79 -30.84
CA ASP A 657 45.92 -35.25 -30.88
C ASP A 657 44.83 -36.04 -30.18
N GLY A 658 44.52 -37.18 -30.78
CA GLY A 658 43.83 -38.30 -30.16
C GLY A 658 44.06 -39.62 -30.90
N GLY A 659 45.31 -40.08 -31.05
CA GLY A 659 45.61 -41.50 -31.31
C GLY A 659 45.19 -42.07 -32.68
N SER A 660 45.43 -43.38 -32.86
CA SER A 660 45.37 -44.15 -34.13
C SER A 660 44.06 -44.15 -34.94
N SER A 661 43.09 -43.30 -34.61
CA SER A 661 41.86 -43.04 -35.37
C SER A 661 42.05 -41.81 -36.26
N ASN A 662 41.52 -41.86 -37.47
CA ASN A 662 41.56 -40.79 -38.46
C ASN A 662 40.62 -39.62 -38.07
N THR A 663 40.92 -38.92 -36.97
CA THR A 663 40.01 -38.01 -36.24
C THR A 663 40.60 -36.62 -35.99
N LEU A 664 39.75 -35.60 -35.88
CA LEU A 664 40.10 -34.19 -35.65
C LEU A 664 39.47 -33.71 -34.34
N HIS A 665 40.21 -32.93 -33.55
CA HIS A 665 39.73 -32.20 -32.36
C HIS A 665 40.06 -30.72 -32.56
N LEU A 666 39.08 -29.83 -32.38
CA LEU A 666 39.20 -28.40 -32.70
C LEU A 666 39.19 -27.55 -31.43
N GLU A 667 40.18 -26.69 -31.25
CA GLU A 667 40.20 -25.68 -30.20
C GLU A 667 40.07 -24.28 -30.80
N LEU A 668 39.17 -23.48 -30.22
CA LEU A 668 38.80 -22.17 -30.70
C LEU A 668 39.17 -21.08 -29.69
N HIS A 669 39.83 -20.04 -30.21
CA HIS A 669 40.25 -18.86 -29.45
C HIS A 669 39.82 -17.61 -30.18
N ALA A 670 39.19 -16.69 -29.43
CA ALA A 670 38.71 -15.41 -29.96
C ALA A 670 39.29 -14.26 -29.12
N ASN A 671 39.79 -13.22 -29.80
CA ASN A 671 40.09 -11.93 -29.17
C ASN A 671 38.81 -11.09 -29.16
N GLY A 672 38.07 -11.16 -28.06
CA GLY A 672 37.02 -10.21 -27.67
C GLY A 672 36.10 -9.74 -28.80
N ALA A 673 35.04 -10.50 -29.07
CA ALA A 673 33.82 -9.99 -29.67
C ALA A 673 32.71 -10.28 -28.66
N ASN A 674 32.02 -9.24 -28.13
CA ASN A 674 30.90 -9.41 -27.21
C ASN A 674 29.68 -10.01 -27.94
N GLU A 675 29.82 -11.22 -28.47
CA GLU A 675 28.83 -11.86 -29.34
C GLU A 675 28.55 -13.30 -28.91
N LEU A 676 27.33 -13.76 -29.16
CA LEU A 676 26.88 -15.13 -28.95
C LEU A 676 26.97 -15.90 -30.28
N PHE A 677 27.68 -17.03 -30.25
CA PHE A 677 27.74 -17.96 -31.37
C PHE A 677 26.92 -19.21 -31.05
N SER A 678 26.06 -19.61 -31.99
CA SER A 678 25.20 -20.79 -31.85
C SER A 678 25.53 -21.88 -32.88
N GLN A 679 26.30 -21.57 -33.93
CA GLN A 679 26.66 -22.54 -34.95
C GLN A 679 28.07 -22.33 -35.53
N LEU A 680 28.72 -23.44 -35.86
CA LEU A 680 30.06 -23.51 -36.46
C LEU A 680 30.07 -24.51 -37.62
N GLN A 681 30.70 -24.15 -38.73
CA GLN A 681 30.92 -25.04 -39.88
C GLN A 681 32.42 -25.07 -40.22
N PRO A 682 33.17 -26.08 -39.74
CA PRO A 682 34.58 -26.23 -40.03
C PRO A 682 34.81 -27.02 -41.32
N SER A 683 35.75 -26.57 -42.15
CA SER A 683 36.12 -27.24 -43.41
C SER A 683 37.63 -27.34 -43.59
N TRP A 684 38.10 -28.48 -44.11
CA TRP A 684 39.52 -28.78 -44.30
C TRP A 684 39.77 -29.73 -45.47
N SER A 685 40.98 -29.72 -46.02
CA SER A 685 41.37 -30.62 -47.10
C SER A 685 41.97 -31.93 -46.55
N GLY A 686 41.15 -32.89 -46.14
CA GLY A 686 41.65 -34.15 -45.55
C GLY A 686 40.61 -35.25 -45.42
N GLY A 687 41.06 -36.47 -45.05
CA GLY A 687 40.18 -37.62 -44.82
C GLY A 687 39.68 -37.76 -43.38
N GLN A 688 40.14 -36.91 -42.48
CA GLN A 688 39.85 -36.93 -41.04
C GLN A 688 38.39 -36.53 -40.75
N THR A 689 37.85 -37.00 -39.63
CA THR A 689 36.50 -36.64 -39.13
C THR A 689 36.56 -35.98 -37.75
N LEU A 690 35.82 -34.91 -37.53
CA LEU A 690 35.79 -34.12 -36.30
C LEU A 690 35.01 -34.83 -35.17
N GLN A 691 35.62 -34.91 -33.98
CA GLN A 691 35.07 -35.60 -32.81
C GLN A 691 34.49 -34.63 -31.78
N GLU A 692 35.16 -33.50 -31.53
CA GLU A 692 34.75 -32.54 -30.50
C GLU A 692 35.33 -31.15 -30.80
N VAL A 693 34.66 -30.13 -30.25
CA VAL A 693 35.07 -28.72 -30.31
C VAL A 693 35.16 -28.16 -28.89
N TRP A 694 36.27 -27.49 -28.62
CA TRP A 694 36.57 -26.84 -27.35
C TRP A 694 36.78 -25.34 -27.54
N PHE A 695 36.40 -24.56 -26.53
CA PHE A 695 36.47 -23.10 -26.57
C PHE A 695 37.05 -22.50 -25.28
N GLY A 696 37.86 -21.45 -25.44
CA GLY A 696 38.28 -20.53 -24.37
C GLY A 696 39.35 -21.07 -23.41
N ARG A 697 39.48 -20.41 -22.25
CA ARG A 697 40.33 -20.83 -21.13
C ARG A 697 39.70 -20.54 -19.76
N PRO A 698 39.60 -21.55 -18.86
CA PRO A 698 39.88 -22.98 -19.10
C PRO A 698 39.02 -23.55 -20.24
N LEU A 699 39.57 -24.50 -21.00
CA LEU A 699 38.87 -25.09 -22.16
C LEU A 699 37.54 -25.70 -21.72
N THR A 700 36.46 -25.25 -22.36
CA THR A 700 35.11 -25.79 -22.18
C THR A 700 34.74 -26.54 -23.45
N LYS A 701 34.24 -27.78 -23.31
CA LYS A 701 33.71 -28.52 -24.45
C LYS A 701 32.38 -27.89 -24.83
N ILE A 702 32.27 -27.43 -26.07
CA ILE A 702 31.08 -26.75 -26.60
C ILE A 702 30.34 -27.57 -27.65
N TRP A 703 30.97 -28.66 -28.11
CA TRP A 703 30.36 -29.65 -28.99
C TRP A 703 31.07 -31.01 -28.85
N ASP A 704 30.29 -32.10 -28.81
CA ASP A 704 30.78 -33.48 -28.83
C ASP A 704 29.91 -34.33 -29.75
N TYR A 705 30.55 -35.15 -30.59
CA TYR A 705 29.84 -36.04 -31.51
C TYR A 705 28.89 -37.02 -30.79
N ASP A 706 29.20 -37.39 -29.55
CA ASP A 706 28.37 -38.30 -28.74
C ASP A 706 27.15 -37.64 -28.09
N GLY A 707 27.02 -36.31 -28.26
CA GLY A 707 25.95 -35.49 -27.72
C GLY A 707 26.11 -35.13 -26.25
N SER A 708 27.29 -35.34 -25.66
CA SER A 708 27.58 -34.93 -24.28
C SER A 708 27.86 -33.42 -24.13
N ALA A 709 28.03 -32.69 -25.23
CA ALA A 709 28.10 -31.23 -25.32
C ALA A 709 27.52 -30.74 -26.67
N GLY A 710 26.89 -29.56 -26.68
CA GLY A 710 26.25 -28.96 -27.86
C GLY A 710 24.73 -29.21 -27.95
N GLU A 711 24.03 -28.38 -28.74
CA GLU A 711 22.56 -28.45 -28.91
C GLU A 711 22.11 -29.54 -29.91
N ASP A 712 23.04 -30.17 -30.62
CA ASP A 712 22.77 -31.18 -31.67
C ASP A 712 22.27 -32.55 -31.14
N GLY A 713 22.50 -32.86 -29.87
CA GLY A 713 22.35 -34.23 -29.35
C GLY A 713 23.33 -35.22 -30.01
N TRP A 714 23.09 -36.53 -29.88
CA TRP A 714 24.00 -37.55 -30.44
C TRP A 714 24.01 -37.53 -31.97
N TYR A 715 25.15 -37.18 -32.57
CA TYR A 715 25.34 -36.98 -34.02
C TYR A 715 25.52 -38.28 -34.82
N GLY A 716 25.37 -39.46 -34.19
CA GLY A 716 25.48 -40.76 -34.86
C GLY A 716 26.90 -41.16 -35.31
N GLY A 717 27.90 -40.35 -34.96
CA GLY A 717 29.31 -40.55 -35.29
C GLY A 717 30.05 -39.22 -35.45
N PRO A 718 31.36 -39.23 -35.72
CA PRO A 718 32.17 -38.03 -35.89
C PRO A 718 31.75 -37.23 -37.14
N ALA A 719 31.79 -35.90 -37.09
CA ALA A 719 31.38 -35.02 -38.18
C ALA A 719 32.40 -34.97 -39.33
N ASN A 720 31.94 -34.78 -40.57
CA ASN A 720 32.81 -34.62 -41.74
C ASN A 720 33.17 -33.14 -41.96
N SER A 721 34.17 -32.90 -42.79
CA SER A 721 34.52 -31.54 -43.24
C SER A 721 33.31 -30.88 -43.91
N GLY A 722 32.96 -29.68 -43.45
CA GLY A 722 31.87 -28.87 -43.97
C GLY A 722 30.49 -29.18 -43.38
N ASP A 723 30.39 -30.10 -42.42
CA ASP A 723 29.14 -30.34 -41.69
C ASP A 723 28.90 -29.18 -40.69
N PRO A 724 27.70 -28.56 -40.65
CA PRO A 724 27.37 -27.56 -39.65
C PRO A 724 27.10 -28.21 -38.28
N LEU A 725 27.57 -27.55 -37.22
CA LEU A 725 27.52 -28.01 -35.83
C LEU A 725 26.79 -26.95 -35.00
N ASN A 726 25.74 -27.33 -34.26
CA ASN A 726 25.11 -26.43 -33.29
C ASN A 726 25.83 -26.55 -31.94
N LEU A 727 26.30 -25.41 -31.46
CA LEU A 727 27.11 -25.30 -30.26
C LEU A 727 26.21 -25.04 -29.05
N ASP A 728 26.65 -25.42 -27.85
CA ASP A 728 26.06 -24.85 -26.62
C ASP A 728 26.35 -23.34 -26.59
N ASP A 729 25.40 -22.52 -26.15
CA ASP A 729 25.53 -21.04 -26.11
C ASP A 729 26.89 -20.59 -25.51
N VAL A 730 27.78 -20.08 -26.37
CA VAL A 730 29.12 -19.62 -25.95
C VAL A 730 29.14 -18.10 -25.87
N TYR A 731 29.23 -17.56 -24.65
CA TYR A 731 29.45 -16.13 -24.44
C TYR A 731 30.95 -15.79 -24.50
N VAL A 732 31.36 -15.01 -25.50
CA VAL A 732 32.72 -14.50 -25.60
C VAL A 732 32.78 -13.14 -24.90
N GLY A 733 33.25 -13.11 -23.66
CA GLY A 733 33.43 -11.84 -22.94
C GLY A 733 34.43 -10.91 -23.63
N SER A 734 34.34 -9.60 -23.40
CA SER A 734 35.39 -8.67 -23.78
C SER A 734 36.65 -8.94 -22.95
N TRP A 735 37.55 -9.75 -23.48
CA TRP A 735 38.84 -10.02 -22.85
C TRP A 735 39.75 -8.81 -23.06
N THR A 736 40.06 -8.07 -21.99
CA THR A 736 41.31 -7.31 -21.99
C THR A 736 42.43 -8.34 -21.91
N SER A 737 43.48 -8.16 -22.69
CA SER A 737 44.66 -9.04 -22.86
C SER A 737 45.46 -9.41 -21.59
N ASN A 738 44.90 -9.23 -20.40
CA ASN A 738 45.60 -9.25 -19.12
C ASN A 738 45.08 -10.29 -18.10
N GLU A 739 44.01 -11.06 -18.37
CA GLU A 739 43.41 -11.91 -17.31
C GLU A 739 43.40 -13.42 -17.51
N ASP A 740 43.60 -14.00 -18.69
CA ASP A 740 43.92 -15.43 -18.77
C ASP A 740 44.71 -15.68 -20.05
N GLY A 741 45.98 -16.03 -19.88
CA GLY A 741 46.76 -16.53 -20.99
C GLY A 741 46.09 -17.78 -21.56
N GLU A 742 46.13 -17.84 -22.89
CA GLU A 742 46.59 -18.94 -23.76
C GLU A 742 45.53 -19.79 -24.56
N PRO A 743 45.89 -20.78 -25.43
CA PRO A 743 46.61 -22.01 -25.12
C PRO A 743 47.92 -22.25 -25.80
N LEU A 744 48.82 -22.85 -25.03
CA LEU A 744 49.55 -23.99 -25.55
C LEU A 744 49.21 -25.26 -24.78
N ALA A 745 48.24 -25.98 -25.35
CA ALA A 745 48.18 -27.40 -25.64
C ALA A 745 47.24 -27.51 -26.82
N LEU A 746 47.59 -28.23 -27.88
CA LEU A 746 47.75 -29.66 -27.72
C LEU A 746 48.49 -30.33 -28.91
N VAL A 747 48.73 -31.63 -28.72
CA VAL A 747 49.60 -32.58 -29.45
C VAL A 747 49.04 -32.89 -30.86
N PHE A 748 49.67 -33.72 -31.71
CA PHE A 748 48.97 -34.46 -32.80
C PHE A 748 49.67 -35.77 -33.24
N ASP A 749 48.88 -36.82 -33.53
CA ASP A 749 49.24 -38.15 -34.10
C ASP A 749 49.01 -38.23 -35.64
N SER A 750 48.81 -37.11 -36.34
CA SER A 750 48.88 -37.11 -37.81
C SER A 750 49.34 -35.78 -38.42
N ASP A 751 50.07 -35.87 -39.53
CA ASP A 751 50.70 -34.75 -40.21
C ASP A 751 49.67 -33.91 -40.99
N ILE A 752 49.04 -32.96 -40.28
CA ILE A 752 48.23 -31.89 -40.90
C ILE A 752 48.98 -30.55 -40.96
N ARG A 753 50.33 -30.59 -40.92
CA ARG A 753 51.17 -29.39 -41.00
C ARG A 753 50.82 -28.60 -42.26
N ASP A 754 50.63 -27.31 -42.08
CA ASP A 754 50.32 -26.37 -43.16
C ASP A 754 48.99 -26.66 -43.89
N MET A 755 48.09 -27.48 -43.31
CA MET A 755 46.74 -27.68 -43.85
C MET A 755 45.83 -26.51 -43.42
N PRO A 756 45.24 -25.77 -44.38
CA PRO A 756 44.26 -24.75 -44.07
C PRO A 756 42.99 -25.39 -43.51
N ILE A 757 42.47 -24.80 -42.44
CA ILE A 757 41.15 -25.08 -41.89
C ILE A 757 40.36 -23.78 -42.00
N ASP A 758 39.31 -23.79 -42.81
CA ASP A 758 38.39 -22.66 -42.94
C ASP A 758 37.20 -22.90 -41.99
N LEU A 759 36.94 -21.93 -41.12
CA LEU A 759 35.87 -21.96 -40.14
C LEU A 759 34.84 -20.90 -40.52
N GLU A 760 33.58 -21.30 -40.64
CA GLU A 760 32.44 -20.38 -40.75
C GLU A 760 31.66 -20.37 -39.44
N PHE A 761 31.49 -19.19 -38.85
CA PHE A 761 30.74 -18.96 -37.62
C PHE A 761 29.43 -18.27 -37.94
N SER A 762 28.34 -18.68 -37.29
CA SER A 762 27.05 -18.01 -37.36
C SER A 762 26.61 -17.63 -35.95
N GLY A 763 26.51 -16.32 -35.71
CA GLY A 763 26.07 -15.71 -34.46
C GLY A 763 24.83 -14.83 -34.66
N THR A 764 24.41 -14.17 -33.58
CA THR A 764 23.23 -13.28 -33.63
C THR A 764 23.46 -12.00 -34.43
N GLU A 765 24.70 -11.59 -34.69
CA GLU A 765 25.02 -10.34 -35.42
C GLU A 765 25.58 -10.59 -36.83
N GLY A 766 25.71 -11.84 -37.29
CA GLY A 766 26.07 -12.20 -38.66
C GLY A 766 26.93 -13.45 -38.78
N THR A 767 27.51 -13.64 -39.97
CA THR A 767 28.48 -14.71 -40.24
C THR A 767 29.91 -14.18 -40.31
N CYS A 768 30.85 -14.95 -39.76
CA CYS A 768 32.29 -14.69 -39.84
C CYS A 768 32.98 -15.87 -40.48
N SER A 769 34.10 -15.61 -41.16
CA SER A 769 35.03 -16.68 -41.52
C SER A 769 36.40 -16.44 -40.89
N ALA A 770 37.06 -17.52 -40.50
CA ALA A 770 38.44 -17.52 -40.04
C ALA A 770 39.19 -18.67 -40.71
N THR A 771 40.41 -18.42 -41.21
CA THR A 771 41.25 -19.44 -41.85
C THR A 771 42.50 -19.70 -41.04
N GLY A 772 42.62 -20.90 -40.48
CA GLY A 772 43.75 -21.31 -39.65
C GLY A 772 44.65 -22.27 -40.40
N ALA A 773 45.89 -22.40 -39.93
CA ALA A 773 46.81 -23.42 -40.41
C ALA A 773 47.39 -24.15 -39.21
N GLY A 774 47.39 -25.48 -39.24
CA GLY A 774 48.08 -26.27 -38.23
C GLY A 774 49.58 -26.02 -38.26
N VAL A 775 50.12 -25.29 -37.27
CA VAL A 775 51.57 -25.08 -37.12
C VAL A 775 52.16 -26.21 -36.28
N GLY A 776 52.67 -27.25 -36.94
CA GLY A 776 53.28 -28.37 -36.23
C GLY A 776 54.59 -27.98 -35.53
N ALA A 777 54.80 -28.44 -34.30
CA ALA A 777 56.11 -28.37 -33.66
C ALA A 777 57.12 -29.27 -34.42
N LEU A 778 58.38 -28.84 -34.51
CA LEU A 778 59.51 -29.68 -34.93
C LEU A 778 59.68 -30.89 -34.00
N ASP A 779 59.44 -30.66 -32.70
CA ASP A 779 59.50 -31.67 -31.66
C ASP A 779 58.52 -31.30 -30.54
N PHE A 780 57.85 -32.30 -29.99
CA PHE A 780 56.89 -32.15 -28.91
C PHE A 780 57.05 -33.28 -27.89
N SER A 781 56.97 -32.93 -26.61
CA SER A 781 57.02 -33.90 -25.52
C SER A 781 56.10 -33.48 -24.37
N ASP A 782 54.94 -34.13 -24.30
CA ASP A 782 54.05 -34.22 -23.12
C ASP A 782 54.55 -35.24 -22.10
N PHE A 783 55.57 -36.02 -22.43
CA PHE A 783 56.09 -37.09 -21.59
C PHE A 783 55.10 -38.19 -21.20
N ASP A 784 53.90 -38.26 -21.77
CA ASP A 784 52.95 -39.35 -21.54
C ASP A 784 53.48 -40.69 -22.07
N ASN A 785 54.29 -40.62 -23.13
CA ASN A 785 54.99 -41.76 -23.73
C ASN A 785 56.41 -41.97 -23.17
N GLY A 786 56.74 -41.35 -22.04
CA GLY A 786 58.06 -41.44 -21.40
C GLY A 786 59.07 -40.41 -21.93
N MET A 787 60.37 -40.69 -21.78
CA MET A 787 61.46 -39.79 -22.18
C MET A 787 61.99 -40.04 -23.60
N ALA A 788 61.13 -40.45 -24.54
CA ALA A 788 61.55 -40.65 -25.92
C ALA A 788 62.08 -39.32 -26.51
N GLY A 789 63.25 -39.34 -27.14
CA GLY A 789 63.89 -38.13 -27.66
C GLY A 789 64.66 -37.30 -26.62
N TRP A 790 64.79 -37.78 -25.37
CA TRP A 790 65.51 -37.08 -24.30
C TRP A 790 66.59 -37.94 -23.67
N SER A 791 67.82 -37.43 -23.65
CA SER A 791 69.00 -38.08 -23.08
C SER A 791 69.49 -37.37 -21.81
N PRO A 792 69.30 -37.95 -20.61
CA PRO A 792 69.85 -37.41 -19.36
C PRO A 792 71.38 -37.35 -19.38
N GLN A 793 71.95 -36.15 -19.21
CA GLN A 793 73.41 -35.96 -19.14
C GLN A 793 73.91 -36.02 -17.69
N SER A 794 73.10 -35.56 -16.74
CA SER A 794 73.39 -35.60 -15.31
C SER A 794 72.12 -35.49 -14.47
N GLY A 795 72.13 -36.03 -13.25
CA GLY A 795 71.00 -35.99 -12.32
C GLY A 795 70.18 -37.27 -12.33
N ASN A 796 68.97 -37.20 -11.77
CA ASN A 796 68.01 -38.28 -11.78
C ASN A 796 66.71 -37.81 -12.44
N TRP A 797 66.56 -38.15 -13.71
CA TRP A 797 65.44 -37.78 -14.58
C TRP A 797 64.55 -38.99 -14.84
N PHE A 798 63.24 -38.82 -14.68
CA PHE A 798 62.26 -39.87 -14.90
C PHE A 798 60.88 -39.26 -15.17
N VAL A 799 60.03 -39.99 -15.88
CA VAL A 799 58.63 -39.59 -16.09
C VAL A 799 57.74 -40.21 -15.03
N SER A 800 56.80 -39.43 -14.49
CA SER A 800 55.80 -39.92 -13.56
C SER A 800 54.52 -39.10 -13.64
N GLY A 801 53.44 -39.73 -14.11
CA GLY A 801 52.13 -39.10 -14.25
C GLY A 801 52.05 -38.10 -15.40
N GLY A 802 52.66 -38.44 -16.54
CA GLY A 802 52.66 -37.58 -17.73
C GLY A 802 53.58 -36.36 -17.64
N GLU A 803 54.55 -36.34 -16.72
CA GLU A 803 55.45 -35.18 -16.60
C GLU A 803 56.89 -35.64 -16.36
N LEU A 804 57.84 -34.90 -16.94
CA LEU A 804 59.27 -35.12 -16.73
C LEU A 804 59.69 -34.54 -15.38
N ARG A 805 60.26 -35.39 -14.52
CA ARG A 805 60.71 -35.02 -13.18
C ARG A 805 62.21 -35.15 -13.00
N GLN A 806 62.77 -34.19 -12.27
CA GLN A 806 64.13 -34.21 -11.78
C GLN A 806 64.12 -34.11 -10.26
N SER A 807 64.78 -35.04 -9.55
CA SER A 807 64.67 -35.14 -8.08
C SER A 807 65.91 -34.72 -7.27
N TYR A 808 67.06 -34.49 -7.89
CA TYR A 808 68.30 -34.15 -7.16
C TYR A 808 68.48 -32.63 -7.01
N THR A 809 68.87 -32.15 -5.83
CA THR A 809 68.97 -30.70 -5.54
C THR A 809 70.39 -30.20 -5.24
N GLY A 810 71.40 -31.07 -5.33
CA GLY A 810 72.78 -30.77 -4.90
C GLY A 810 73.65 -30.00 -5.90
N SER A 811 73.31 -29.99 -7.19
CA SER A 811 74.08 -29.35 -8.27
C SER A 811 73.16 -28.79 -9.36
N ASN A 812 73.71 -28.45 -10.52
CA ASN A 812 72.96 -28.27 -11.75
C ASN A 812 72.87 -29.62 -12.48
N TYR A 813 71.70 -29.96 -13.00
CA TYR A 813 71.45 -31.24 -13.66
C TYR A 813 70.78 -31.02 -15.01
N PHE A 814 71.24 -31.75 -16.02
CA PHE A 814 70.91 -31.51 -17.42
C PHE A 814 70.27 -32.74 -18.07
N VAL A 815 69.26 -32.50 -18.88
CA VAL A 815 68.70 -33.46 -19.83
C VAL A 815 68.65 -32.78 -21.20
N GLN A 816 69.17 -33.47 -22.21
CA GLN A 816 69.31 -32.92 -23.56
C GLN A 816 68.25 -33.52 -24.48
N LEU A 817 67.73 -32.70 -25.38
CA LEU A 817 66.94 -33.20 -26.51
C LEU A 817 67.86 -33.90 -27.52
N ASP A 818 67.46 -35.08 -27.95
CA ASP A 818 68.14 -35.83 -28.99
C ASP A 818 67.90 -35.18 -30.35
N GLY A 819 68.95 -34.79 -31.05
CA GLY A 819 68.80 -34.16 -32.34
C GLY A 819 69.99 -33.33 -32.80
N SER A 820 69.81 -32.67 -33.94
CA SER A 820 70.80 -31.74 -34.48
C SER A 820 70.71 -30.38 -33.78
N PRO A 821 71.84 -29.65 -33.65
CA PRO A 821 71.84 -28.29 -33.11
C PRO A 821 70.89 -27.36 -33.86
N GLN A 822 70.15 -26.52 -33.14
CA GLN A 822 69.16 -25.61 -33.70
C GLN A 822 69.73 -24.21 -33.96
N THR A 823 69.23 -23.57 -35.01
CA THR A 823 69.57 -22.17 -35.36
C THR A 823 68.53 -21.22 -34.75
N ASP A 824 67.70 -20.58 -35.56
CA ASP A 824 66.58 -19.78 -35.09
C ASP A 824 65.44 -20.72 -34.69
N VAL A 825 64.94 -20.54 -33.47
CA VAL A 825 64.06 -21.51 -32.82
C VAL A 825 63.16 -20.82 -31.80
N THR A 826 61.94 -21.33 -31.69
CA THR A 826 61.05 -21.01 -30.57
C THR A 826 60.93 -22.23 -29.69
N TYR A 827 61.21 -22.06 -28.40
CA TYR A 827 61.27 -23.13 -27.43
C TYR A 827 60.33 -22.84 -26.28
N GLU A 828 59.33 -23.70 -26.08
CA GLU A 828 58.31 -23.54 -25.06
C GLU A 828 58.24 -24.75 -24.14
N ALA A 829 57.91 -24.53 -22.86
CA ALA A 829 57.57 -25.59 -21.93
C ALA A 829 56.75 -25.06 -20.76
N LYS A 830 55.96 -25.94 -20.15
CA LYS A 830 55.52 -25.77 -18.76
C LYS A 830 56.67 -26.16 -17.83
N VAL A 831 56.94 -25.30 -16.86
CA VAL A 831 58.02 -25.47 -15.89
C VAL A 831 57.49 -25.30 -14.47
N LEU A 832 58.03 -26.08 -13.55
CA LEU A 832 57.73 -26.00 -12.14
C LEU A 832 59.00 -26.25 -11.33
N ALA A 833 59.21 -25.45 -10.29
CA ALA A 833 60.27 -25.63 -9.30
C ALA A 833 59.67 -26.09 -7.97
N SER A 834 60.29 -27.08 -7.33
CA SER A 834 59.79 -27.74 -6.12
C SER A 834 60.91 -27.81 -5.07
N GLY A 835 61.22 -26.66 -4.46
CA GLY A 835 62.20 -26.56 -3.38
C GLY A 835 63.68 -26.56 -3.82
N GLY A 836 64.61 -26.61 -2.87
CA GLY A 836 66.05 -26.63 -3.13
C GLY A 836 66.78 -25.45 -2.49
N SER A 837 67.91 -25.01 -3.04
CA SER A 837 68.61 -23.80 -2.55
C SER A 837 68.61 -22.64 -3.53
N TYR A 838 68.30 -22.90 -4.80
CA TYR A 838 68.09 -21.85 -5.81
C TYR A 838 66.77 -22.00 -6.57
N HIS A 839 65.96 -23.04 -6.31
CA HIS A 839 64.59 -23.18 -6.81
C HIS A 839 64.40 -22.78 -8.29
N SER A 840 65.31 -23.24 -9.15
CA SER A 840 65.51 -22.71 -10.50
C SER A 840 65.30 -23.79 -11.56
N SER A 841 64.23 -23.69 -12.34
CA SER A 841 63.91 -24.56 -13.48
C SER A 841 64.07 -23.79 -14.79
N TYR A 842 64.91 -24.27 -15.70
CA TYR A 842 65.29 -23.56 -16.92
C TYR A 842 65.24 -24.42 -18.18
N LEU A 843 64.94 -23.74 -19.28
CA LEU A 843 65.23 -24.19 -20.63
C LEU A 843 66.61 -23.66 -21.02
N TYR A 844 67.45 -24.52 -21.62
CA TYR A 844 68.72 -24.09 -22.19
C TYR A 844 68.71 -24.22 -23.72
N PHE A 845 69.44 -23.31 -24.35
CA PHE A 845 69.54 -23.21 -25.80
C PHE A 845 70.92 -22.65 -26.18
N ARG A 846 71.27 -22.76 -27.47
CA ARG A 846 72.63 -22.48 -27.97
C ARG A 846 73.71 -23.22 -27.17
N TYR A 847 73.41 -24.44 -26.70
CA TYR A 847 74.33 -25.20 -25.87
C TYR A 847 75.44 -25.80 -26.74
N SER A 848 76.68 -25.53 -26.35
CA SER A 848 77.89 -26.14 -26.94
C SER A 848 78.68 -26.97 -25.92
N SER A 849 78.65 -26.55 -24.65
CA SER A 849 79.26 -27.26 -23.52
C SER A 849 78.71 -26.70 -22.20
N ASP A 850 78.99 -27.38 -21.08
CA ASP A 850 78.66 -26.91 -19.72
C ASP A 850 79.24 -25.52 -19.41
N SER A 851 80.30 -25.11 -20.12
CA SER A 851 80.93 -23.79 -19.95
C SER A 851 80.40 -22.71 -20.89
N TYR A 852 79.60 -23.07 -21.91
CA TYR A 852 79.12 -22.17 -22.96
C TYR A 852 77.71 -22.56 -23.44
N HIS A 853 76.69 -21.92 -22.85
CA HIS A 853 75.28 -22.07 -23.22
C HIS A 853 74.44 -20.88 -22.70
N TYR A 854 73.21 -20.74 -23.20
CA TYR A 854 72.22 -19.80 -22.67
C TYR A 854 71.12 -20.58 -21.94
N LEU A 855 70.52 -19.94 -20.95
CA LEU A 855 69.39 -20.48 -20.21
C LEU A 855 68.36 -19.40 -19.94
N ALA A 856 67.09 -19.77 -19.95
CA ALA A 856 65.97 -18.91 -19.61
C ALA A 856 64.94 -19.68 -18.77
N GLY A 857 64.32 -18.99 -17.82
CA GLY A 857 63.19 -19.51 -17.06
C GLY A 857 63.07 -18.99 -15.63
N ILE A 858 62.49 -19.79 -14.73
CA ILE A 858 62.01 -19.31 -13.43
C ILE A 858 63.02 -19.48 -12.29
N ARG A 859 62.89 -18.62 -11.30
CA ARG A 859 63.53 -18.73 -9.98
C ARG A 859 62.56 -18.27 -8.90
N THR A 860 61.89 -19.23 -8.25
CA THR A 860 60.79 -18.95 -7.32
C THR A 860 61.28 -18.31 -6.01
N ASP A 861 62.43 -18.72 -5.47
CA ASP A 861 62.99 -18.14 -4.22
C ASP A 861 63.34 -16.65 -4.31
N ALA A 862 63.55 -16.16 -5.53
CA ALA A 862 63.89 -14.77 -5.80
C ALA A 862 62.81 -14.03 -6.61
N ASN A 863 61.63 -14.63 -6.80
CA ASN A 863 60.50 -14.03 -7.51
C ASN A 863 60.89 -13.42 -8.86
N LYS A 864 61.56 -14.21 -9.71
CA LYS A 864 61.95 -13.71 -11.04
C LYS A 864 62.02 -14.77 -12.12
N VAL A 865 61.62 -14.36 -13.32
CA VAL A 865 62.00 -14.97 -14.59
C VAL A 865 63.33 -14.35 -15.01
N ARG A 866 64.26 -15.13 -15.53
CA ARG A 866 65.54 -14.58 -15.99
C ARG A 866 66.08 -15.30 -17.20
N ILE A 867 66.95 -14.58 -17.89
CA ILE A 867 67.83 -15.10 -18.91
C ILE A 867 69.28 -14.89 -18.48
N ALA A 868 70.11 -15.89 -18.72
CA ALA A 868 71.53 -15.83 -18.42
C ALA A 868 72.32 -16.57 -19.49
N ARG A 869 73.58 -16.16 -19.63
CA ARG A 869 74.57 -16.91 -20.38
C ARG A 869 75.60 -17.49 -19.44
N ILE A 870 76.03 -18.72 -19.72
CA ILE A 870 77.22 -19.31 -19.13
C ILE A 870 78.38 -19.07 -20.08
N GLN A 871 79.43 -18.42 -19.59
CA GLN A 871 80.63 -18.12 -20.37
C GLN A 871 81.88 -18.48 -19.57
N GLY A 872 82.66 -19.45 -20.06
CA GLY A 872 83.81 -19.99 -19.33
C GLY A 872 83.44 -20.62 -17.97
N GLY A 873 82.21 -21.15 -17.85
CA GLY A 873 81.66 -21.70 -16.60
C GLY A 873 81.13 -20.67 -15.61
N SER A 874 81.24 -19.37 -15.91
CA SER A 874 80.68 -18.30 -15.08
C SER A 874 79.22 -18.00 -15.47
N PHE A 875 78.35 -17.82 -14.47
CA PHE A 875 76.95 -17.45 -14.67
C PHE A 875 76.83 -15.92 -14.80
N ILE A 876 76.37 -15.45 -15.96
CA ILE A 876 76.17 -14.03 -16.25
C ILE A 876 74.68 -13.82 -16.56
N GLU A 877 73.96 -13.15 -15.65
CA GLU A 877 72.56 -12.78 -15.87
C GLU A 877 72.48 -11.66 -16.91
N THR A 878 71.79 -11.91 -18.03
CA THR A 878 71.67 -10.99 -19.16
C THR A 878 70.34 -10.25 -19.17
N GLY A 879 69.33 -10.74 -18.45
CA GLY A 879 68.05 -10.06 -18.24
C GLY A 879 67.24 -10.73 -17.13
N ALA A 880 66.37 -9.97 -16.47
CA ALA A 880 65.48 -10.48 -15.43
C ALA A 880 64.17 -9.67 -15.40
N TYR A 881 63.07 -10.38 -15.16
CA TYR A 881 61.74 -9.85 -14.89
C TYR A 881 61.30 -10.34 -13.52
N TYR A 882 60.91 -9.41 -12.65
CA TYR A 882 60.52 -9.74 -11.28
C TYR A 882 58.99 -9.89 -11.21
N THR A 883 58.53 -11.06 -10.79
CA THR A 883 57.12 -11.38 -10.60
C THR A 883 56.96 -12.39 -9.47
N THR A 884 55.79 -12.44 -8.86
CA THR A 884 55.54 -13.36 -7.74
C THR A 884 55.48 -14.79 -8.26
N LEU A 885 56.39 -15.63 -7.77
CA LEU A 885 56.51 -17.02 -8.19
C LEU A 885 56.43 -17.92 -6.96
N SER A 886 55.69 -19.03 -7.08
CA SER A 886 55.50 -20.00 -6.01
C SER A 886 56.09 -21.35 -6.40
N ASP A 887 56.68 -22.03 -5.42
CA ASP A 887 57.05 -23.43 -5.59
C ASP A 887 55.80 -24.29 -5.79
N ASN A 888 55.94 -25.35 -6.58
CA ASN A 888 54.85 -26.27 -6.93
C ASN A 888 53.70 -25.63 -7.73
N THR A 889 53.96 -24.50 -8.38
CA THR A 889 53.07 -23.88 -9.35
C THR A 889 53.66 -24.07 -10.75
N TRP A 890 52.80 -24.44 -11.70
CA TRP A 890 53.15 -24.53 -13.12
C TRP A 890 53.15 -23.14 -13.74
N TYR A 891 54.16 -22.89 -14.57
CA TYR A 891 54.30 -21.66 -15.35
C TYR A 891 54.65 -22.00 -16.79
N THR A 892 54.16 -21.23 -17.75
CA THR A 892 54.51 -21.41 -19.17
C THR A 892 55.63 -20.46 -19.54
N LEU A 893 56.69 -21.00 -20.13
CA LEU A 893 57.80 -20.21 -20.67
C LEU A 893 57.92 -20.44 -22.16
N ARG A 894 57.96 -19.35 -22.93
CA ARG A 894 58.34 -19.38 -24.35
C ARG A 894 59.58 -18.55 -24.59
N VAL A 895 60.55 -19.13 -25.27
CA VAL A 895 61.83 -18.50 -25.59
C VAL A 895 61.97 -18.46 -27.11
N VAL A 896 61.88 -17.26 -27.68
CA VAL A 896 62.05 -17.01 -29.11
C VAL A 896 63.46 -16.53 -29.36
N VAL A 897 64.25 -17.34 -30.09
CA VAL A 897 65.65 -17.05 -30.40
C VAL A 897 65.78 -16.81 -31.91
N THR A 898 66.09 -15.58 -32.30
CA THR A 898 66.33 -15.19 -33.70
C THR A 898 67.67 -14.48 -33.85
N GLY A 899 68.60 -15.12 -34.56
CA GLY A 899 69.98 -14.67 -34.67
C GLY A 899 70.64 -14.51 -33.28
N SER A 900 70.84 -13.25 -32.87
CA SER A 900 71.42 -12.87 -31.57
C SER A 900 70.41 -12.25 -30.59
N ARG A 901 69.13 -12.14 -30.99
CA ARG A 901 68.05 -11.62 -30.15
C ARG A 901 67.32 -12.77 -29.48
N ILE A 902 66.94 -12.55 -28.22
CA ILE A 902 66.23 -13.50 -27.39
C ILE A 902 65.06 -12.77 -26.76
N ARG A 903 63.86 -13.28 -27.02
CA ARG A 903 62.65 -12.85 -26.33
C ARG A 903 62.17 -13.98 -25.44
N VAL A 904 61.93 -13.67 -24.17
CA VAL A 904 61.34 -14.60 -23.21
C VAL A 904 59.96 -14.08 -22.88
N TYR A 905 58.99 -14.96 -23.11
CA TYR A 905 57.62 -14.78 -22.71
C TYR A 905 57.35 -15.67 -21.51
N PHE A 906 56.63 -15.12 -20.52
CA PHE A 906 56.23 -15.81 -19.31
C PHE A 906 54.72 -15.67 -19.19
N ASP A 907 54.02 -16.80 -19.13
CA ASP A 907 52.55 -16.87 -19.18
C ASP A 907 51.97 -15.97 -20.31
N CYS A 908 52.56 -16.09 -21.50
CA CYS A 908 52.27 -15.34 -22.73
C CYS A 908 52.62 -13.82 -22.75
N GLU A 909 53.14 -13.24 -21.67
CA GLU A 909 53.60 -11.84 -21.68
C GLU A 909 55.08 -11.73 -22.11
N LEU A 910 55.43 -10.80 -23.00
CA LEU A 910 56.84 -10.50 -23.32
C LEU A 910 57.51 -9.85 -22.10
N VAL A 911 58.24 -10.63 -21.32
CA VAL A 911 58.84 -10.15 -20.06
C VAL A 911 60.31 -9.77 -20.19
N ILE A 912 61.03 -10.36 -21.15
CA ILE A 912 62.45 -10.07 -21.37
C ILE A 912 62.76 -10.06 -22.87
N ASP A 913 63.41 -9.00 -23.35
CA ASP A 913 63.90 -8.90 -24.73
C ASP A 913 65.35 -8.39 -24.71
N VAL A 914 66.28 -9.25 -25.09
CA VAL A 914 67.72 -8.96 -25.03
C VAL A 914 68.39 -9.33 -26.34
N THR A 915 69.44 -8.58 -26.69
CA THR A 915 70.30 -8.90 -27.83
C THR A 915 71.73 -9.09 -27.34
N ASP A 916 72.32 -10.25 -27.67
CA ASP A 916 73.68 -10.59 -27.30
C ASP A 916 74.50 -11.00 -28.53
N SER A 917 75.28 -10.05 -29.05
CA SER A 917 76.16 -10.28 -30.21
C SER A 917 77.20 -11.39 -30.02
N SER A 918 77.44 -11.87 -28.80
CA SER A 918 78.37 -12.97 -28.52
C SER A 918 77.72 -14.36 -28.57
N MET A 919 76.42 -14.44 -28.85
CA MET A 919 75.69 -15.69 -29.00
C MET A 919 76.19 -16.52 -30.19
N LEU A 920 76.27 -17.84 -29.99
CA LEU A 920 76.58 -18.79 -31.06
C LEU A 920 75.43 -18.86 -32.08
N SER A 921 75.75 -19.08 -33.36
CA SER A 921 74.76 -19.18 -34.44
C SER A 921 73.95 -20.48 -34.46
N SER A 922 74.38 -21.51 -33.71
CA SER A 922 73.64 -22.75 -33.46
C SER A 922 74.08 -23.42 -32.16
N GLY A 923 73.24 -24.30 -31.61
CA GLY A 923 73.59 -25.15 -30.46
C GLY A 923 72.46 -26.10 -30.07
N GLN A 924 72.76 -27.02 -29.14
CA GLN A 924 71.79 -27.99 -28.64
C GLN A 924 70.75 -27.33 -27.73
N LEU A 925 69.60 -28.01 -27.59
CA LEU A 925 68.50 -27.62 -26.71
C LEU A 925 68.37 -28.61 -25.56
N GLY A 926 67.75 -28.17 -24.48
CA GLY A 926 67.30 -29.06 -23.44
C GLY A 926 66.89 -28.35 -22.17
N ILE A 927 66.85 -29.10 -21.07
CA ILE A 927 66.31 -28.65 -19.79
C ILE A 927 67.37 -28.78 -18.71
N VAL A 928 67.44 -27.78 -17.82
CA VAL A 928 68.35 -27.78 -16.69
C VAL A 928 67.64 -27.36 -15.41
N THR A 929 67.83 -28.13 -14.34
CA THR A 929 67.50 -27.69 -12.99
C THR A 929 68.75 -27.19 -12.28
N ARG A 930 68.63 -26.09 -11.54
CA ARG A 930 69.73 -25.52 -10.75
C ARG A 930 69.38 -25.57 -9.28
N ARG A 931 69.95 -26.56 -8.59
CA ARG A 931 69.77 -26.83 -7.16
C ARG A 931 68.29 -26.79 -6.73
N THR A 932 67.43 -27.42 -7.52
CA THR A 932 65.99 -27.56 -7.31
C THR A 932 65.56 -28.95 -7.76
N SER A 933 64.48 -29.48 -7.20
CA SER A 933 63.68 -30.49 -7.90
C SER A 933 62.81 -29.74 -8.91
N GLY A 934 62.76 -30.22 -10.14
CA GLY A 934 62.01 -29.56 -11.22
C GLY A 934 61.03 -30.54 -11.88
N ARG A 935 59.93 -30.00 -12.38
CA ARG A 935 58.96 -30.71 -13.21
C ARG A 935 58.76 -29.93 -14.50
N PHE A 936 58.64 -30.67 -15.59
CA PHE A 936 58.53 -30.14 -16.93
C PHE A 936 57.48 -30.94 -17.68
N ASP A 937 56.71 -30.22 -18.47
CA ASP A 937 55.64 -30.79 -19.27
C ASP A 937 55.40 -29.91 -20.49
N ASP A 938 54.66 -30.41 -21.48
CA ASP A 938 54.25 -29.67 -22.66
C ASP A 938 55.42 -28.99 -23.41
N VAL A 939 56.53 -29.71 -23.58
CA VAL A 939 57.74 -29.14 -24.18
C VAL A 939 57.61 -29.08 -25.70
N ARG A 940 57.75 -27.90 -26.31
CA ARG A 940 57.50 -27.66 -27.75
C ARG A 940 58.64 -26.90 -28.39
N ILE A 941 59.01 -27.32 -29.58
CA ILE A 941 60.09 -26.70 -30.35
C ILE A 941 59.56 -26.38 -31.74
N PHE A 942 59.66 -25.13 -32.15
CA PHE A 942 59.26 -24.67 -33.47
C PHE A 942 60.46 -24.15 -34.25
N GLN A 943 60.46 -24.36 -35.57
CA GLN A 943 61.50 -23.80 -36.43
C GLN A 943 61.29 -22.29 -36.59
N GLY A 944 62.32 -21.50 -36.30
CA GLY A 944 62.24 -20.05 -36.46
C GLY A 944 61.40 -19.34 -35.40
N GLU A 945 60.89 -18.17 -35.77
CA GLU A 945 60.13 -17.29 -34.89
C GLU A 945 58.65 -17.67 -34.87
N VAL A 946 58.16 -18.04 -33.70
CA VAL A 946 56.74 -18.23 -33.40
C VAL A 946 56.42 -17.41 -32.15
N LEU A 947 55.65 -16.35 -32.32
CA LEU A 947 55.25 -15.47 -31.21
C LEU A 947 54.02 -16.06 -30.52
N PRO A 948 53.91 -15.92 -29.17
CA PRO A 948 52.74 -16.41 -28.43
C PRO A 948 51.47 -15.70 -28.81
#